data_AF-A0A1F3VN84-F1
#
_entry.id   AF-A0A1F3VN84-F1
#
_cell.length_a   1.000
_cell.length_b   1.000
_cell.length_c   1.000
_cell.angle_alpha   90.00
_cell.angle_beta   90.00
_cell.angle_gamma   90.00
#
_symmetry.space_group_name_H-M   'P 1'
#
loop_
_entity.id
_entity.type
_entity.pdbx_description
1 polymer ?
#
loop_
_entity_poly.entity_id
_entity_poly.type
_entity_poly.pdbx_seq_one_letter_code
_entity_poly.pdbx_strand_id
1 'polypeptide(L)'
;MAEKDKSGKEVRVVVYIGNDKKYFDNIRQRYINLYQSDKYEFEFHELWSFEEDNYYGIFINVLSLKPNIVYIDVTERTEQLLDIAFLVSQDIRFHKVPVVGLIESPNMIHPCRSAGLSFTHIKCAEYHDLVYDPMCVAFPADAIKPEFVEAKFSENMDLVVDFKILSISATGLHVEGNIRLEKGQVIELRNYLPKNIVPSSRYVVKQIYNKNLYYDAMYGYDLDFVFVDEPLFDEKGLEIARNKTVAPNEAENKAQKEEAVEVKKAEERGKNKAKELKNGKKNQDEKVEATSELDPKVIEKMKRERIAEYQLELEQAKKKHRDWVRDHLNDYKFPKTKVLLVDRDMDVLGKLSKSLEGRPFIIRTQTALDKELWVIDKVRPDIIAFKYFYDESEEEGESEVPEKQDGNDFIEESDDPFSAVNQLLNLIKKVKEEERYQPFIVIFNCDSYDSESFRNTFGYPKVLVVKEKINLPFILGMAKMHEEKNEKRYKQLVSAKIAQLKKENPEKYRNLKAEDFEEQKYEIKKNIKLSFAEARYKVTMTRMTESEVGFKVDTPLELKTYRFDEPIPLSIFILPPDEKKAKEGANKAGEFFYDALIHSVGEDRKKSIRLFVNDFFFESVNEQREKEKAEFLEKNQAFIEKNEVDSGGKK
;
A
#
# COMPACT_ATOMS: atom_id res chain seq x y z
N MET A 1 16.17 21.38 12.49
CA MET A 1 16.83 22.67 12.21
C MET A 1 18.17 22.35 11.62
N ALA A 2 18.52 22.90 10.47
CA ALA A 2 19.83 22.64 9.88
C ALA A 2 20.91 23.37 10.69
N GLU A 3 21.96 22.64 11.05
CA GLU A 3 23.12 23.21 11.73
C GLU A 3 23.86 24.11 10.72
N LYS A 4 24.12 25.35 11.12
CA LYS A 4 24.97 26.24 10.32
C LYS A 4 26.42 25.93 10.66
N ASP A 5 27.26 25.81 9.64
CA ASP A 5 28.68 25.68 9.85
C ASP A 5 29.30 27.00 10.34
N LYS A 6 30.61 26.99 10.62
CA LYS A 6 31.35 28.19 11.03
C LYS A 6 31.38 29.29 9.95
N SER A 7 31.11 28.95 8.69
CA SER A 7 31.02 29.90 7.58
C SER A 7 29.61 30.47 7.37
N GLY A 8 28.61 30.00 8.13
CA GLY A 8 27.21 30.41 8.04
C GLY A 8 26.41 29.67 6.97
N LYS A 9 27.02 28.70 6.28
CA LYS A 9 26.38 27.79 5.32
C LYS A 9 25.52 26.78 6.05
N GLU A 10 24.40 26.45 5.43
CA GLU A 10 23.54 25.38 5.91
C GLU A 10 24.10 24.03 5.43
N VAL A 11 24.45 23.15 6.36
CA VAL A 11 24.97 21.81 6.04
C VAL A 11 23.81 20.84 5.83
N ARG A 12 23.83 20.14 4.70
CA ARG A 12 22.86 19.12 4.30
C ARG A 12 23.52 17.76 4.31
N VAL A 13 23.07 16.88 5.19
CA VAL A 13 23.65 15.57 5.41
C VAL A 13 22.96 14.53 4.54
N VAL A 14 23.73 13.84 3.71
CA VAL A 14 23.28 12.74 2.85
C VAL A 14 23.96 11.45 3.31
N VAL A 15 23.16 10.46 3.70
CA VAL A 15 23.65 9.16 4.14
C VAL A 15 23.39 8.11 3.08
N TYR A 16 24.39 7.30 2.77
CA TYR A 16 24.31 6.14 1.90
C TYR A 16 24.60 4.86 2.66
N ILE A 17 23.71 3.89 2.54
CA ILE A 17 23.83 2.56 3.15
C ILE A 17 23.92 1.55 2.01
N GLY A 18 25.12 1.06 1.70
CA GLY A 18 25.31 0.20 0.55
C GLY A 18 26.76 -0.07 0.21
N ASN A 19 26.98 -1.02 -0.71
CA ASN A 19 28.33 -1.45 -1.10
C ASN A 19 28.84 -0.84 -2.43
N ASP A 20 27.96 -0.28 -3.25
CA ASP A 20 28.29 0.26 -4.57
C ASP A 20 28.83 1.70 -4.51
N LYS A 21 30.10 1.85 -4.09
CA LYS A 21 30.78 3.16 -3.98
C LYS A 21 30.71 3.97 -5.26
N LYS A 22 31.00 3.32 -6.38
CA LYS A 22 31.09 4.00 -7.68
C LYS A 22 29.74 4.58 -8.08
N TYR A 23 28.66 3.86 -7.84
CA TYR A 23 27.32 4.37 -8.11
C TYR A 23 26.97 5.55 -7.22
N PHE A 24 27.28 5.46 -5.92
CA PHE A 24 27.04 6.56 -4.99
C PHE A 24 27.91 7.79 -5.27
N ASP A 25 29.17 7.61 -5.67
CA ASP A 25 30.06 8.71 -6.08
C ASP A 25 29.45 9.52 -7.23
N ASN A 26 28.80 8.85 -8.20
CA ASN A 26 28.09 9.55 -9.27
C ASN A 26 26.92 10.38 -8.75
N ILE A 27 26.15 9.86 -7.77
CA ILE A 27 25.07 10.61 -7.11
C ILE A 27 25.65 11.83 -6.38
N ARG A 28 26.72 11.63 -5.59
CA ARG A 28 27.43 12.69 -4.87
C ARG A 28 27.90 13.81 -5.79
N GLN A 29 28.57 13.47 -6.90
CA GLN A 29 29.03 14.47 -7.86
C GLN A 29 27.87 15.27 -8.47
N ARG A 30 26.70 14.65 -8.67
CA ARG A 30 25.51 15.36 -9.16
C ARG A 30 24.95 16.35 -8.14
N TYR A 31 24.89 16.00 -6.85
CA TYR A 31 24.54 16.94 -5.80
C TYR A 31 25.49 18.14 -5.77
N ILE A 32 26.80 17.88 -5.77
CA ILE A 32 27.84 18.92 -5.74
C ILE A 32 27.67 19.87 -6.93
N ASN A 33 27.55 19.31 -8.14
CA ASN A 33 27.50 20.13 -9.35
C ASN A 33 26.21 20.96 -9.48
N LEU A 34 25.08 20.47 -8.96
CA LEU A 34 23.78 21.13 -9.12
C LEU A 34 23.41 22.04 -7.95
N TYR A 35 23.71 21.63 -6.72
CA TYR A 35 23.12 22.23 -5.52
C TYR A 35 24.15 22.84 -4.56
N GLN A 36 25.44 22.49 -4.66
CA GLN A 36 26.45 23.12 -3.80
C GLN A 36 26.63 24.58 -4.19
N SER A 37 26.60 25.46 -3.19
CA SER A 37 26.63 26.91 -3.41
C SER A 37 27.23 27.63 -2.22
N ASP A 38 27.18 28.96 -2.23
CA ASP A 38 27.53 29.78 -1.07
C ASP A 38 26.48 29.70 0.06
N LYS A 39 25.29 29.16 -0.23
CA LYS A 39 24.22 28.99 0.76
C LYS A 39 24.25 27.61 1.42
N TYR A 40 24.61 26.58 0.65
CA TYR A 40 24.50 25.18 1.05
C TYR A 40 25.82 24.43 0.89
N GLU A 41 26.13 23.61 1.88
CA GLU A 41 27.17 22.59 1.80
C GLU A 41 26.54 21.20 1.97
N PHE A 42 27.07 20.21 1.26
CA PHE A 42 26.62 18.83 1.38
C PHE A 42 27.70 17.98 2.05
N GLU A 43 27.31 17.30 3.13
CA GLU A 43 28.12 16.30 3.81
C GLU A 43 27.62 14.90 3.43
N PHE A 44 28.53 14.04 2.99
CA PHE A 44 28.19 12.69 2.54
C PHE A 44 28.80 11.65 3.47
N HIS A 45 27.97 10.76 4.01
CA HIS A 45 28.42 9.65 4.83
C HIS A 45 28.07 8.32 4.18
N GLU A 46 29.05 7.44 4.09
CA GLU A 46 28.90 6.08 3.62
C GLU A 46 28.91 5.14 4.82
N LEU A 47 27.78 4.45 5.06
CA LEU A 47 27.65 3.43 6.07
C LEU A 47 27.73 2.06 5.42
N TRP A 48 28.77 1.32 5.82
CA TRP A 48 29.08 0.00 5.30
C TRP A 48 28.55 -1.08 6.23
N SER A 49 28.03 -2.15 5.66
CA SER A 49 27.62 -3.34 6.40
C SER A 49 28.84 -4.19 6.73
N PHE A 50 29.51 -3.90 7.83
CA PHE A 50 30.52 -4.80 8.40
C PHE A 50 29.95 -5.46 9.66
N GLU A 51 30.02 -6.79 9.69
CA GLU A 51 29.48 -7.73 10.69
C GLU A 51 28.03 -8.21 10.40
N GLU A 52 27.90 -9.53 10.15
CA GLU A 52 26.61 -10.20 9.87
C GLU A 52 25.67 -10.21 11.09
N ASP A 53 26.23 -10.16 12.29
CA ASP A 53 25.49 -10.46 13.52
C ASP A 53 24.74 -9.24 14.09
N ASN A 54 25.03 -8.01 13.68
CA ASN A 54 24.37 -6.82 14.25
C ASN A 54 24.28 -5.63 13.28
N TYR A 55 23.48 -5.78 12.22
CA TYR A 55 23.22 -4.72 11.25
C TYR A 55 22.46 -3.52 11.84
N TYR A 56 21.89 -3.62 13.05
CA TYR A 56 21.24 -2.49 13.74
C TYR A 56 22.20 -1.35 14.09
N GLY A 57 23.50 -1.62 14.20
CA GLY A 57 24.51 -0.57 14.37
C GLY A 57 24.47 0.47 13.24
N ILE A 58 24.07 0.06 12.03
CA ILE A 58 23.86 0.98 10.90
C ILE A 58 22.75 1.97 11.22
N PHE A 59 21.60 1.51 11.70
CA PHE A 59 20.48 2.40 12.04
C PHE A 59 20.87 3.39 13.16
N ILE A 60 21.62 2.94 14.17
CA ILE A 60 22.14 3.81 15.23
C ILE A 60 23.07 4.88 14.65
N ASN A 61 23.94 4.51 13.71
CA ASN A 61 24.80 5.48 13.02
C ASN A 61 23.97 6.48 12.20
N VAL A 62 22.93 6.03 11.50
CA VAL A 62 21.99 6.93 10.79
C VAL A 62 21.36 7.93 11.75
N LEU A 63 20.92 7.48 12.93
CA LEU A 63 20.35 8.34 13.97
C LEU A 63 21.32 9.42 14.44
N SER A 64 22.58 9.05 14.68
CA SER A 64 23.63 9.98 15.12
C SER A 64 23.97 11.04 14.08
N LEU A 65 23.89 10.69 12.79
CA LEU A 65 24.20 11.59 11.68
C LEU A 65 23.07 12.58 11.35
N LYS A 66 21.84 12.35 11.85
CA LYS A 66 20.66 13.21 11.60
C LYS A 66 20.49 13.60 10.10
N PRO A 67 20.49 12.63 9.17
CA PRO A 67 20.46 12.91 7.74
C PRO A 67 19.25 13.73 7.31
N ASN A 68 19.44 14.51 6.26
CA ASN A 68 18.36 15.12 5.50
C ASN A 68 17.87 14.21 4.38
N ILE A 69 18.71 13.31 3.86
CA ILE A 69 18.38 12.36 2.79
C ILE A 69 19.09 11.04 3.09
N VAL A 70 18.39 9.91 2.89
CA VAL A 70 18.96 8.56 3.07
C VAL A 70 18.81 7.74 1.81
N TYR A 71 19.91 7.17 1.31
CA TYR A 71 19.92 6.16 0.26
C TYR A 71 20.21 4.80 0.85
N ILE A 72 19.44 3.79 0.45
CA ILE A 72 19.60 2.40 0.87
C ILE A 72 19.70 1.53 -0.37
N ASP A 73 20.89 0.96 -0.60
CA ASP A 73 21.15 0.05 -1.70
C ASP A 73 20.83 -1.38 -1.32
N VAL A 74 19.64 -1.86 -1.68
CA VAL A 74 19.14 -3.19 -1.26
C VAL A 74 19.60 -4.33 -2.16
N THR A 75 20.56 -4.07 -3.06
CA THR A 75 21.16 -5.07 -3.96
C THR A 75 21.78 -6.23 -3.18
N GLU A 76 22.47 -5.94 -2.08
CA GLU A 76 23.11 -6.94 -1.22
C GLU A 76 22.44 -6.98 0.14
N ARG A 77 22.41 -8.15 0.81
CA ARG A 77 21.82 -8.31 2.16
C ARG A 77 20.40 -7.73 2.24
N THR A 78 19.59 -8.06 1.25
CA THR A 78 18.28 -7.45 1.00
C THR A 78 17.36 -7.48 2.22
N GLU A 79 17.27 -8.60 2.95
CA GLU A 79 16.40 -8.69 4.13
C GLU A 79 16.84 -7.71 5.23
N GLN A 80 18.13 -7.66 5.55
CA GLN A 80 18.68 -6.78 6.57
C GLN A 80 18.52 -5.30 6.20
N LEU A 81 18.75 -4.93 4.94
CA LEU A 81 18.62 -3.55 4.50
C LEU A 81 17.17 -3.10 4.37
N LEU A 82 16.24 -4.01 4.05
CA LEU A 82 14.80 -3.73 4.14
C LEU A 82 14.35 -3.55 5.60
N ASP A 83 14.91 -4.31 6.55
CA ASP A 83 14.68 -4.08 7.97
C ASP A 83 15.18 -2.69 8.40
N ILE A 84 16.36 -2.27 7.95
CA ILE A 84 16.87 -0.91 8.23
C ILE A 84 15.98 0.16 7.59
N ALA A 85 15.56 -0.03 6.34
CA ALA A 85 14.64 0.88 5.66
C ALA A 85 13.31 1.01 6.43
N PHE A 86 12.82 -0.09 6.99
CA PHE A 86 11.63 -0.10 7.84
C PHE A 86 11.85 0.67 9.14
N LEU A 87 12.97 0.49 9.84
CA LEU A 87 13.27 1.25 11.06
C LEU A 87 13.40 2.76 10.79
N VAL A 88 14.11 3.14 9.73
CA VAL A 88 14.27 4.54 9.34
C VAL A 88 12.93 5.14 8.97
N SER A 89 12.13 4.50 8.10
CA SER A 89 10.86 5.06 7.65
C SER A 89 9.77 5.15 8.72
N GLN A 90 9.85 4.31 9.76
CA GLN A 90 8.88 4.32 10.86
C GLN A 90 9.24 5.28 11.99
N ASP A 91 10.50 5.68 12.13
CA ASP A 91 10.91 6.55 13.23
C ASP A 91 10.49 8.00 12.98
N ILE A 92 9.93 8.62 14.02
CA ILE A 92 9.41 9.99 13.96
C ILE A 92 10.43 11.02 13.47
N ARG A 93 11.73 10.84 13.76
CA ARG A 93 12.77 11.79 13.35
C ARG A 93 12.94 11.85 11.83
N PHE A 94 12.56 10.79 11.12
CA PHE A 94 12.75 10.65 9.69
C PHE A 94 11.47 10.82 8.87
N HIS A 95 10.34 11.19 9.48
CA HIS A 95 9.08 11.39 8.75
C HIS A 95 9.15 12.39 7.58
N LYS A 96 10.11 13.32 7.63
CA LYS A 96 10.36 14.31 6.57
C LYS A 96 11.62 14.02 5.75
N VAL A 97 12.32 12.94 6.07
CA VAL A 97 13.57 12.56 5.42
C VAL A 97 13.23 11.57 4.31
N PRO A 98 13.43 11.91 3.03
CA PRO A 98 13.21 10.97 1.95
C PRO A 98 14.18 9.80 2.08
N VAL A 99 13.62 8.59 2.05
CA VAL A 99 14.39 7.34 2.06
C VAL A 99 14.29 6.69 0.68
N VAL A 100 15.42 6.63 -0.01
CA VAL A 100 15.53 6.22 -1.42
C VAL A 100 16.07 4.80 -1.50
N GLY A 101 15.30 3.87 -2.03
CA GLY A 101 15.76 2.50 -2.29
C GLY A 101 16.44 2.39 -3.65
N LEU A 102 17.69 1.93 -3.69
CA LEU A 102 18.36 1.56 -4.94
C LEU A 102 18.20 0.06 -5.17
N ILE A 103 17.69 -0.32 -6.34
CA ILE A 103 17.37 -1.71 -6.70
C ILE A 103 17.94 -2.07 -8.06
N GLU A 104 18.25 -3.34 -8.31
CA GLU A 104 18.67 -3.82 -9.65
C GLU A 104 17.51 -4.27 -10.52
N SER A 105 16.41 -4.71 -9.91
CA SER A 105 15.31 -5.37 -10.61
C SER A 105 13.93 -4.88 -10.16
N PRO A 106 12.95 -4.78 -11.07
CA PRO A 106 11.58 -4.38 -10.73
C PRO A 106 10.88 -5.26 -9.68
N ASN A 107 11.30 -6.51 -9.49
CA ASN A 107 10.71 -7.39 -8.47
C ASN A 107 10.91 -6.87 -7.03
N MET A 108 11.90 -6.00 -6.81
CA MET A 108 12.20 -5.39 -5.52
C MET A 108 11.33 -4.19 -5.16
N ILE A 109 10.54 -3.65 -6.11
CA ILE A 109 9.67 -2.49 -5.87
C ILE A 109 8.68 -2.76 -4.71
N HIS A 110 8.00 -3.92 -4.72
CA HIS A 110 7.00 -4.24 -3.69
C HIS A 110 7.60 -4.47 -2.29
N PRO A 111 8.69 -5.24 -2.12
CA PRO A 111 9.40 -5.34 -0.84
C PRO A 111 9.84 -3.97 -0.32
N CYS A 112 10.49 -3.15 -1.15
CA CYS A 112 10.98 -1.83 -0.77
C CYS A 112 9.85 -0.90 -0.29
N ARG A 113 8.74 -0.86 -1.02
CA ARG A 113 7.57 -0.08 -0.61
C ARG A 113 6.94 -0.62 0.67
N SER A 114 6.92 -1.95 0.86
CA SER A 114 6.44 -2.56 2.10
C SER A 114 7.33 -2.24 3.30
N ALA A 115 8.60 -1.89 3.07
CA ALA A 115 9.54 -1.38 4.06
C ALA A 115 9.42 0.14 4.29
N GLY A 116 8.47 0.84 3.66
CA GLY A 116 8.21 2.26 3.90
C GLY A 116 9.15 3.23 3.17
N LEU A 117 9.91 2.76 2.17
CA LEU A 117 10.74 3.63 1.33
C LEU A 117 9.87 4.65 0.58
N SER A 118 10.31 5.91 0.56
CA SER A 118 9.63 7.01 -0.16
C SER A 118 9.72 6.80 -1.68
N PHE A 119 10.89 6.39 -2.14
CA PHE A 119 11.20 6.19 -3.55
C PHE A 119 11.90 4.86 -3.76
N THR A 120 11.79 4.33 -4.98
CA THR A 120 12.66 3.26 -5.45
C THR A 120 13.19 3.61 -6.82
N HIS A 121 14.50 3.51 -7.02
CA HIS A 121 15.15 3.74 -8.30
C HIS A 121 15.83 2.47 -8.75
N ILE A 122 15.52 2.06 -9.98
CA ILE A 122 16.23 0.97 -10.63
C ILE A 122 17.56 1.54 -11.11
N LYS A 123 18.67 0.99 -10.61
CA LYS A 123 20.02 1.43 -10.95
C LYS A 123 20.19 1.44 -12.47
N CYS A 124 20.50 2.62 -13.00
CA CYS A 124 20.80 2.85 -14.42
C CYS A 124 21.78 4.02 -14.57
N ALA A 125 22.16 4.35 -15.81
CA ALA A 125 23.07 5.45 -16.11
C ALA A 125 22.46 6.85 -15.91
N GLU A 126 21.16 6.92 -15.61
CA GLU A 126 20.43 8.17 -15.45
C GLU A 126 20.33 8.58 -13.98
N TYR A 127 21.17 9.52 -13.58
CA TYR A 127 21.29 9.97 -12.18
C TYR A 127 20.41 11.17 -11.82
N HIS A 128 19.66 11.71 -12.77
CA HIS A 128 18.91 12.96 -12.57
C HIS A 128 17.89 12.82 -11.43
N ASP A 129 16.95 11.88 -11.55
CA ASP A 129 15.85 11.71 -10.59
C ASP A 129 16.36 11.24 -9.22
N LEU A 130 17.49 10.54 -9.21
CA LEU A 130 18.15 10.15 -7.96
C LEU A 130 18.52 11.33 -7.09
N VAL A 131 18.72 12.52 -7.67
CA VAL A 131 19.04 13.75 -6.93
C VAL A 131 17.84 14.69 -6.88
N TYR A 132 17.10 14.82 -7.98
CA TYR A 132 15.95 15.72 -8.06
C TYR A 132 14.81 15.30 -7.11
N ASP A 133 14.45 14.02 -7.08
CA ASP A 133 13.29 13.54 -6.32
C ASP A 133 13.46 13.75 -4.80
N PRO A 134 14.60 13.36 -4.19
CA PRO A 134 14.81 13.60 -2.76
C PRO A 134 14.93 15.08 -2.43
N MET A 135 15.49 15.90 -3.34
CA MET A 135 15.53 17.35 -3.17
C MET A 135 14.14 17.98 -3.16
N CYS A 136 13.22 17.51 -4.01
CA CYS A 136 11.83 17.99 -4.00
C CYS A 136 11.12 17.72 -2.68
N VAL A 137 11.45 16.62 -1.99
CA VAL A 137 10.82 16.26 -0.71
C VAL A 137 11.51 16.94 0.47
N ALA A 138 12.84 16.87 0.55
CA ALA A 138 13.58 17.43 1.68
C ALA A 138 13.66 18.96 1.62
N PHE A 139 13.80 19.52 0.42
CA PHE A 139 14.10 20.94 0.19
C PHE A 139 13.35 21.50 -1.03
N PRO A 140 12.00 21.48 -1.03
CA PRO A 140 11.17 21.83 -2.20
C PRO A 140 11.48 23.22 -2.78
N ALA A 141 11.81 24.20 -1.93
CA ALA A 141 12.13 25.55 -2.35
C ALA A 141 13.47 25.67 -3.11
N ASP A 142 14.37 24.69 -2.95
CA ASP A 142 15.70 24.68 -3.56
C ASP A 142 15.84 23.65 -4.68
N ALA A 143 14.83 22.82 -4.91
CA ALA A 143 14.86 21.80 -5.96
C ALA A 143 14.93 22.46 -7.34
N ILE A 144 15.94 22.08 -8.13
CA ILE A 144 16.14 22.61 -9.48
C ILE A 144 15.36 21.73 -10.44
N LYS A 145 14.24 22.27 -10.93
CA LYS A 145 13.37 21.55 -11.86
C LYS A 145 14.10 21.25 -13.17
N PRO A 146 14.09 20.00 -13.67
CA PRO A 146 14.63 19.70 -14.99
C PRO A 146 13.88 20.40 -16.12
N GLU A 147 14.62 20.75 -17.17
CA GLU A 147 14.07 21.28 -18.43
C GLU A 147 13.57 20.13 -19.34
N PHE A 148 12.65 19.30 -18.84
CA PHE A 148 12.00 18.30 -19.66
C PHE A 148 10.83 18.88 -20.45
N VAL A 149 10.56 18.27 -21.61
CA VAL A 149 9.33 18.53 -22.37
C VAL A 149 8.13 18.10 -21.52
N GLU A 150 7.11 18.95 -21.47
CA GLU A 150 5.86 18.69 -20.76
C GLU A 150 4.75 18.43 -21.79
N ALA A 151 4.16 17.24 -21.72
CA ALA A 151 2.92 16.93 -22.41
C ALA A 151 1.73 17.36 -21.54
N LYS A 152 0.80 18.13 -22.11
CA LYS A 152 -0.45 18.54 -21.47
C LYS A 152 -1.61 17.88 -22.20
N PHE A 153 -2.44 17.14 -21.48
CA PHE A 153 -3.57 16.40 -22.01
C PHE A 153 -4.60 16.20 -20.91
N SER A 154 -5.74 15.56 -21.21
CA SER A 154 -6.78 15.29 -20.24
C SER A 154 -7.32 13.89 -20.46
N GLU A 155 -6.60 12.90 -19.93
CA GLU A 155 -6.90 11.49 -20.14
C GLU A 155 -7.36 10.83 -18.85
N ASN A 156 -8.41 10.02 -18.92
CA ASN A 156 -8.91 9.26 -17.78
C ASN A 156 -8.11 7.97 -17.63
N MET A 157 -7.49 7.79 -16.47
CA MET A 157 -6.60 6.65 -16.19
C MET A 157 -6.93 5.98 -14.87
N ASP A 158 -6.46 4.74 -14.73
CA ASP A 158 -6.55 3.98 -13.48
C ASP A 158 -5.30 4.23 -12.63
N LEU A 159 -5.47 4.99 -11.55
CA LEU A 159 -4.52 5.01 -10.45
C LEU A 159 -4.66 3.73 -9.63
N VAL A 160 -3.58 2.98 -9.50
CA VAL A 160 -3.52 1.74 -8.74
C VAL A 160 -3.12 2.03 -7.30
N VAL A 161 -3.97 1.59 -6.37
CA VAL A 161 -3.78 1.72 -4.93
C VAL A 161 -3.56 0.34 -4.33
N ASP A 162 -2.46 0.17 -3.60
CA ASP A 162 -2.13 -1.10 -2.98
C ASP A 162 -2.68 -1.22 -1.56
N PHE A 163 -3.11 -2.43 -1.22
CA PHE A 163 -3.61 -2.84 0.09
C PHE A 163 -2.78 -4.02 0.62
N LYS A 164 -2.67 -4.09 1.95
CA LYS A 164 -2.14 -5.25 2.66
C LYS A 164 -3.27 -6.07 3.25
N ILE A 165 -3.35 -7.35 2.90
CA ILE A 165 -4.28 -8.29 3.52
C ILE A 165 -3.62 -8.90 4.75
N LEU A 166 -4.26 -8.76 5.90
CA LEU A 166 -3.79 -9.26 7.19
C LEU A 166 -4.38 -10.63 7.51
N SER A 167 -5.68 -10.79 7.24
CA SER A 167 -6.36 -12.05 7.47
C SER A 167 -7.59 -12.21 6.57
N ILE A 168 -7.96 -13.47 6.32
CA ILE A 168 -9.13 -13.86 5.55
C ILE A 168 -10.07 -14.62 6.47
N SER A 169 -11.30 -14.15 6.66
CA SER A 169 -12.32 -14.86 7.43
C SER A 169 -13.30 -15.59 6.53
N ALA A 170 -14.25 -16.31 7.14
CA ALA A 170 -15.33 -16.97 6.42
C ALA A 170 -16.24 -15.99 5.62
N THR A 171 -16.29 -14.72 6.00
CA THR A 171 -17.18 -13.72 5.39
C THR A 171 -16.45 -12.62 4.65
N GLY A 172 -15.16 -12.42 4.89
CA GLY A 172 -14.47 -11.26 4.34
C GLY A 172 -12.95 -11.24 4.47
N LEU A 173 -12.38 -10.06 4.21
CA LEU A 173 -10.97 -9.72 4.35
C LEU A 173 -10.79 -8.63 5.41
N HIS A 174 -9.70 -8.75 6.16
CA HIS A 174 -9.15 -7.65 6.96
C HIS A 174 -7.96 -7.07 6.21
N VAL A 175 -8.07 -5.82 5.74
CA VAL A 175 -7.05 -5.18 4.91
C VAL A 175 -6.66 -3.81 5.43
N GLU A 176 -5.46 -3.35 5.09
CA GLU A 176 -4.94 -2.03 5.40
C GLU A 176 -4.51 -1.30 4.13
N GLY A 177 -4.75 0.01 4.04
CA GLY A 177 -4.45 0.82 2.86
C GLY A 177 -4.39 2.32 3.12
N ASN A 178 -4.04 3.07 2.07
CA ASN A 178 -3.77 4.53 2.12
C ASN A 178 -4.79 5.37 1.35
N ILE A 179 -5.95 4.79 1.01
CA ILE A 179 -7.06 5.55 0.44
C ILE A 179 -8.23 5.45 1.38
N ARG A 180 -8.99 6.55 1.51
CA ARG A 180 -10.20 6.60 2.31
C ARG A 180 -11.35 5.96 1.55
N LEU A 181 -11.99 4.97 2.17
CA LEU A 181 -13.21 4.33 1.67
C LEU A 181 -14.42 4.73 2.51
N GLU A 182 -15.61 4.45 2.01
CA GLU A 182 -16.87 4.66 2.73
C GLU A 182 -17.54 3.34 3.12
N LYS A 183 -18.19 3.31 4.29
CA LYS A 183 -18.93 2.13 4.73
C LYS A 183 -20.11 1.87 3.78
N GLY A 184 -20.23 0.64 3.31
CA GLY A 184 -21.21 0.19 2.32
C GLY A 184 -20.74 0.34 0.88
N GLN A 185 -19.60 1.01 0.64
CA GLN A 185 -19.02 1.13 -0.70
C GLN A 185 -18.65 -0.25 -1.25
N VAL A 186 -18.97 -0.48 -2.52
CA VAL A 186 -18.52 -1.67 -3.24
C VAL A 186 -17.23 -1.33 -3.98
N ILE A 187 -16.16 -2.03 -3.67
CA ILE A 187 -14.86 -1.86 -4.32
C ILE A 187 -14.49 -3.12 -5.10
N GLU A 188 -13.69 -2.95 -6.15
CA GLU A 188 -13.04 -4.07 -6.83
C GLU A 188 -11.60 -4.19 -6.35
N LEU A 189 -11.24 -5.36 -5.81
CA LEU A 189 -9.88 -5.69 -5.41
C LEU A 189 -9.35 -6.84 -6.23
N ARG A 190 -8.24 -6.59 -6.92
CA ARG A 190 -7.42 -7.65 -7.50
C ARG A 190 -6.50 -8.19 -6.41
N ASN A 191 -6.51 -9.51 -6.23
CA ASN A 191 -5.71 -10.18 -5.22
C ASN A 191 -5.39 -11.61 -5.67
N TYR A 192 -4.63 -12.33 -4.85
CA TYR A 192 -4.15 -13.68 -5.13
C TYR A 192 -5.04 -14.80 -4.55
N LEU A 193 -6.28 -14.49 -4.16
CA LEU A 193 -7.22 -15.55 -3.76
C LEU A 193 -7.56 -16.44 -4.96
N PRO A 194 -7.62 -17.77 -4.79
CA PRO A 194 -7.99 -18.66 -5.88
C PRO A 194 -9.41 -18.39 -6.39
N LYS A 195 -9.53 -18.11 -7.69
CA LYS A 195 -10.81 -17.77 -8.35
C LYS A 195 -11.82 -18.91 -8.37
N ASN A 196 -11.38 -20.15 -8.20
CA ASN A 196 -12.28 -21.30 -8.02
C ASN A 196 -12.92 -21.35 -6.61
N ILE A 197 -12.42 -20.57 -5.65
CA ILE A 197 -12.93 -20.46 -4.29
C ILE A 197 -13.79 -19.21 -4.14
N VAL A 198 -13.24 -18.04 -4.52
CA VAL A 198 -13.97 -16.77 -4.57
C VAL A 198 -13.91 -16.23 -6.00
N PRO A 199 -14.94 -16.50 -6.82
CA PRO A 199 -14.97 -16.05 -8.22
C PRO A 199 -14.90 -14.53 -8.40
N SER A 200 -15.71 -13.79 -7.66
CA SER A 200 -15.80 -12.33 -7.82
C SER A 200 -14.57 -11.60 -7.27
N SER A 201 -14.33 -10.40 -7.79
CA SER A 201 -13.32 -9.45 -7.30
C SER A 201 -13.94 -8.31 -6.51
N ARG A 202 -15.24 -8.34 -6.23
CA ARG A 202 -15.98 -7.26 -5.57
C ARG A 202 -16.10 -7.50 -4.07
N TYR A 203 -16.03 -6.41 -3.31
CA TYR A 203 -16.05 -6.41 -1.86
C TYR A 203 -16.91 -5.27 -1.35
N VAL A 204 -17.61 -5.49 -0.23
CA VAL A 204 -18.39 -4.44 0.43
C VAL A 204 -17.65 -3.99 1.68
N VAL A 205 -17.38 -2.68 1.79
CA VAL A 205 -16.73 -2.11 2.96
C VAL A 205 -17.68 -2.16 4.15
N LYS A 206 -17.41 -3.03 5.13
CA LYS A 206 -18.26 -3.23 6.30
C LYS A 206 -17.88 -2.30 7.44
N GLN A 207 -16.58 -2.15 7.67
CA GLN A 207 -16.03 -1.38 8.77
C GLN A 207 -14.75 -0.68 8.33
N ILE A 208 -14.52 0.50 8.91
CA ILE A 208 -13.35 1.35 8.66
C ILE A 208 -12.81 1.75 10.02
N TYR A 209 -11.50 1.72 10.18
CA TYR A 209 -10.82 2.17 11.38
C TYR A 209 -9.46 2.76 11.00
N ASN A 210 -8.95 3.68 11.82
CA ASN A 210 -7.65 4.35 11.63
C ASN A 210 -6.71 4.14 12.83
N LYS A 211 -7.07 3.20 13.70
CA LYS A 211 -6.36 2.84 14.92
C LYS A 211 -6.09 1.34 14.94
N ASN A 212 -5.09 0.90 15.70
CA ASN A 212 -4.70 -0.50 15.83
C ASN A 212 -4.19 -1.16 14.52
N LEU A 213 -3.60 -0.37 13.63
CA LEU A 213 -2.99 -0.82 12.38
C LEU A 213 -1.68 -1.59 12.63
N TYR A 214 -1.32 -2.45 11.68
CA TYR A 214 -0.13 -3.31 11.74
C TYR A 214 0.96 -2.87 10.78
N TYR A 215 0.60 -2.25 9.66
CA TYR A 215 1.52 -1.69 8.69
C TYR A 215 1.55 -0.16 8.76
N ASP A 216 2.35 0.46 7.90
CA ASP A 216 2.34 1.90 7.70
C ASP A 216 1.19 2.33 6.77
N ALA A 217 -0.02 1.92 7.13
CA ALA A 217 -1.25 2.32 6.44
C ALA A 217 -1.93 3.48 7.16
N MET A 218 -2.81 4.21 6.48
CA MET A 218 -3.64 5.25 7.12
C MET A 218 -4.97 4.70 7.63
N TYR A 219 -5.47 3.65 6.98
CA TYR A 219 -6.77 3.06 7.27
C TYR A 219 -6.69 1.54 7.27
N GLY A 220 -7.54 0.93 8.08
CA GLY A 220 -7.85 -0.48 8.03
C GLY A 220 -9.34 -0.70 7.76
N TYR A 221 -9.64 -1.84 7.15
CA TYR A 221 -10.93 -2.17 6.56
C TYR A 221 -11.30 -3.61 6.84
N ASP A 222 -12.55 -3.80 7.26
CA ASP A 222 -13.23 -5.09 7.16
C ASP A 222 -14.08 -5.09 5.90
N LEU A 223 -13.80 -6.02 4.99
CA LEU A 223 -14.42 -6.12 3.67
C LEU A 223 -15.21 -7.43 3.57
N ASP A 224 -16.53 -7.38 3.41
CA ASP A 224 -17.33 -8.57 3.18
C ASP A 224 -17.22 -9.02 1.70
N PHE A 225 -17.12 -10.32 1.46
CA PHE A 225 -17.06 -10.89 0.11
C PHE A 225 -18.38 -10.71 -0.64
N VAL A 226 -18.29 -10.22 -1.87
CA VAL A 226 -19.23 -10.62 -2.91
C VAL A 226 -18.64 -11.92 -3.48
N PHE A 227 -19.20 -13.08 -3.15
CA PHE A 227 -18.61 -14.36 -3.57
C PHE A 227 -18.77 -14.60 -5.07
N VAL A 228 -19.96 -14.28 -5.58
CA VAL A 228 -20.34 -14.41 -6.99
C VAL A 228 -21.00 -13.10 -7.38
N ASP A 229 -20.65 -12.56 -8.55
CA ASP A 229 -21.22 -11.32 -9.05
C ASP A 229 -22.71 -11.49 -9.35
N GLU A 230 -23.50 -10.49 -8.97
CA GLU A 230 -24.93 -10.51 -9.24
C GLU A 230 -25.20 -10.58 -10.75
N PRO A 231 -26.18 -11.39 -11.20
CA PRO A 231 -26.51 -11.48 -12.61
C PRO A 231 -27.02 -10.13 -13.13
N LEU A 232 -26.41 -9.65 -14.21
CA LEU A 232 -26.92 -8.51 -14.96
C LEU A 232 -28.15 -8.96 -15.78
N PHE A 233 -29.25 -8.22 -15.65
CA PHE A 233 -30.50 -8.49 -16.36
C PHE A 233 -30.79 -7.47 -17.48
N ASP A 234 -29.74 -6.79 -17.94
CA ASP A 234 -29.79 -5.93 -19.12
C ASP A 234 -29.80 -6.77 -20.42
N GLU A 235 -30.00 -6.12 -21.57
CA GLU A 235 -30.07 -6.80 -22.88
C GLU A 235 -28.83 -7.66 -23.15
N LYS A 236 -27.65 -7.18 -22.76
CA LYS A 236 -26.39 -7.94 -22.85
C LYS A 236 -26.38 -9.17 -21.94
N GLY A 237 -26.84 -9.05 -20.71
CA GLY A 237 -26.97 -10.17 -19.78
C GLY A 237 -27.94 -11.25 -20.27
N LEU A 238 -29.05 -10.82 -20.88
CA LEU A 238 -30.03 -11.71 -21.51
C LEU A 238 -29.45 -12.42 -22.76
N GLU A 239 -28.64 -11.72 -23.56
CA GLU A 239 -27.96 -12.30 -24.72
C GLU A 239 -26.91 -13.36 -24.33
N ILE A 240 -26.12 -13.10 -23.28
CA ILE A 240 -25.16 -14.08 -22.72
C ILE A 240 -25.90 -15.32 -22.21
N ALA A 241 -27.02 -15.14 -21.49
CA ALA A 241 -27.85 -16.23 -21.01
C ALA A 241 -28.44 -17.07 -22.16
N ARG A 242 -28.84 -16.43 -23.26
CA ARG A 242 -29.30 -17.08 -24.49
C ARG A 242 -28.21 -17.94 -25.12
N ASN A 243 -26.99 -17.41 -25.26
CA ASN A 243 -25.88 -18.17 -25.86
C ASN A 243 -25.47 -19.38 -25.01
N LYS A 244 -25.54 -19.28 -23.68
CA LYS A 244 -25.30 -20.40 -22.76
C LYS A 244 -26.38 -21.47 -22.76
N THR A 245 -27.62 -21.18 -23.14
CA THR A 245 -28.71 -22.17 -23.20
C THR A 245 -28.79 -22.87 -24.55
N VAL A 246 -28.30 -22.23 -25.62
CA VAL A 246 -28.25 -22.83 -26.97
C VAL A 246 -27.05 -23.78 -27.12
N ALA A 247 -25.88 -23.44 -26.57
CA ALA A 247 -24.66 -24.23 -26.72
C ALA A 247 -24.69 -25.66 -26.13
N PRO A 248 -25.28 -25.94 -24.95
CA PRO A 248 -25.35 -27.29 -24.38
C PRO A 248 -26.23 -28.20 -25.23
N ASN A 249 -27.37 -27.67 -25.68
CA ASN A 249 -28.35 -28.45 -26.45
C ASN A 249 -27.93 -28.68 -27.90
N GLU A 250 -27.25 -27.75 -28.56
CA GLU A 250 -26.77 -27.99 -29.93
C GLU A 250 -25.54 -28.88 -29.96
N ALA A 251 -24.61 -28.78 -29.00
CA ALA A 251 -23.45 -29.65 -28.94
C ALA A 251 -23.83 -31.09 -28.57
N GLU A 252 -24.72 -31.29 -27.59
CA GLU A 252 -25.23 -32.63 -27.23
C GLU A 252 -26.14 -33.20 -28.32
N ASN A 253 -27.03 -32.41 -28.94
CA ASN A 253 -27.85 -32.92 -30.05
C ASN A 253 -27.03 -33.15 -31.32
N LYS A 254 -25.93 -32.42 -31.56
CA LYS A 254 -25.03 -32.66 -32.69
C LYS A 254 -24.14 -33.87 -32.42
N ALA A 255 -23.64 -34.07 -31.21
CA ALA A 255 -22.93 -35.29 -30.81
C ALA A 255 -23.85 -36.52 -30.88
N GLN A 256 -25.08 -36.44 -30.36
CA GLN A 256 -26.07 -37.52 -30.45
C GLN A 256 -26.55 -37.75 -31.88
N LYS A 257 -26.67 -36.71 -32.72
CA LYS A 257 -26.95 -36.87 -34.16
C LYS A 257 -25.76 -37.42 -34.93
N GLU A 258 -24.53 -37.04 -34.61
CA GLU A 258 -23.32 -37.57 -35.25
C GLU A 258 -23.10 -39.03 -34.85
N GLU A 259 -23.33 -39.38 -33.59
CA GLU A 259 -23.32 -40.77 -33.09
C GLU A 259 -24.46 -41.59 -33.71
N ALA A 260 -25.68 -41.05 -33.80
CA ALA A 260 -26.79 -41.71 -34.51
C ALA A 260 -26.58 -41.81 -36.03
N VAL A 261 -25.87 -40.86 -36.64
CA VAL A 261 -25.49 -40.88 -38.07
C VAL A 261 -24.31 -41.82 -38.31
N GLU A 262 -23.37 -41.98 -37.38
CA GLU A 262 -22.31 -42.99 -37.46
C GLU A 262 -22.87 -44.40 -37.26
N VAL A 263 -23.80 -44.60 -36.32
CA VAL A 263 -24.50 -45.87 -36.13
C VAL A 263 -25.34 -46.22 -37.37
N LYS A 264 -26.07 -45.25 -37.95
CA LYS A 264 -26.80 -45.47 -39.22
C LYS A 264 -25.88 -45.65 -40.43
N LYS A 265 -24.75 -44.94 -40.52
CA LYS A 265 -23.75 -45.15 -41.59
C LYS A 265 -22.98 -46.46 -41.42
N ALA A 266 -22.82 -46.97 -40.21
CA ALA A 266 -22.28 -48.30 -39.95
C ALA A 266 -23.27 -49.40 -40.33
N GLU A 267 -24.58 -49.20 -40.12
CA GLU A 267 -25.64 -50.10 -40.59
C GLU A 267 -25.85 -50.03 -42.11
N GLU A 268 -25.68 -48.86 -42.76
CA GLU A 268 -25.85 -48.69 -44.21
C GLU A 268 -24.58 -49.01 -45.03
N ARG A 269 -23.38 -49.05 -44.43
CA ARG A 269 -22.15 -49.53 -45.09
C ARG A 269 -22.14 -51.04 -45.37
N GLY A 270 -23.18 -51.76 -44.95
CA GLY A 270 -23.45 -53.15 -45.33
C GLY A 270 -24.13 -53.33 -46.70
N LYS A 271 -24.67 -52.27 -47.35
CA LYS A 271 -25.32 -52.43 -48.68
C LYS A 271 -25.10 -51.23 -49.61
N ASN A 272 -24.37 -51.52 -50.68
CA ASN A 272 -24.36 -50.89 -52.00
C ASN A 272 -23.57 -49.59 -52.24
N LYS A 273 -22.42 -49.84 -52.88
CA LYS A 273 -21.74 -49.07 -53.93
C LYS A 273 -22.67 -48.35 -54.93
N ALA A 274 -22.17 -47.17 -55.33
CA ALA A 274 -22.23 -46.54 -56.65
C ALA A 274 -23.47 -45.69 -57.01
N LYS A 275 -23.33 -44.35 -57.00
CA LYS A 275 -22.99 -43.51 -58.18
C LYS A 275 -23.20 -42.00 -57.91
N GLU A 276 -22.21 -41.24 -58.41
CA GLU A 276 -22.24 -39.92 -59.07
C GLU A 276 -22.96 -38.71 -58.41
N LEU A 277 -22.24 -37.64 -58.03
CA LEU A 277 -21.67 -36.52 -58.83
C LEU A 277 -22.74 -35.57 -59.45
N LYS A 278 -22.98 -34.42 -58.81
CA LYS A 278 -22.60 -33.05 -59.25
C LYS A 278 -23.57 -31.94 -58.80
N ASN A 279 -22.94 -30.81 -58.44
CA ASN A 279 -23.40 -29.40 -58.47
C ASN A 279 -24.54 -29.01 -57.49
N GLY A 280 -24.50 -27.85 -56.82
CA GLY A 280 -23.57 -26.73 -56.82
C GLY A 280 -23.93 -25.78 -55.67
N LYS A 281 -22.91 -25.18 -55.06
CA LYS A 281 -23.02 -24.15 -54.03
C LYS A 281 -23.67 -22.88 -54.62
N LYS A 282 -24.67 -22.35 -53.93
CA LYS A 282 -25.01 -20.93 -53.92
C LYS A 282 -25.19 -20.55 -52.45
N ASN A 283 -24.16 -19.93 -51.86
CA ASN A 283 -24.30 -19.23 -50.59
C ASN A 283 -25.07 -17.94 -50.86
N GLN A 284 -26.23 -17.79 -50.25
CA GLN A 284 -26.82 -16.50 -49.97
C GLN A 284 -26.45 -16.15 -48.53
N ASP A 285 -25.69 -15.08 -48.37
CA ASP A 285 -25.57 -14.35 -47.11
C ASP A 285 -26.93 -13.69 -46.83
N GLU A 286 -27.78 -14.38 -46.08
CA GLU A 286 -28.95 -13.76 -45.46
C GLU A 286 -28.52 -13.13 -44.14
N LYS A 287 -28.35 -11.81 -44.21
CA LYS A 287 -28.24 -10.91 -43.08
C LYS A 287 -29.58 -10.91 -42.34
N VAL A 288 -29.72 -11.80 -41.34
CA VAL A 288 -30.89 -11.84 -40.45
C VAL A 288 -30.77 -10.70 -39.43
N GLU A 289 -31.18 -9.50 -39.82
CA GLU A 289 -31.64 -8.47 -38.87
C GLU A 289 -33.09 -8.81 -38.49
N ALA A 290 -33.24 -9.72 -37.53
CA ALA A 290 -34.52 -9.97 -36.87
C ALA A 290 -34.33 -9.71 -35.37
N THR A 291 -34.48 -8.45 -34.97
CA THR A 291 -34.79 -8.10 -33.57
C THR A 291 -36.21 -8.54 -33.26
N SER A 292 -36.43 -9.86 -33.11
CA SER A 292 -37.69 -10.38 -32.56
C SER A 292 -37.73 -10.01 -31.08
N GLU A 293 -38.61 -9.08 -30.70
CA GLU A 293 -38.90 -8.79 -29.30
C GLU A 293 -39.30 -10.10 -28.60
N LEU A 294 -38.49 -10.52 -27.62
CA LEU A 294 -38.73 -11.74 -26.87
C LEU A 294 -40.02 -11.60 -26.04
N ASP A 295 -40.81 -12.67 -26.00
CA ASP A 295 -42.00 -12.73 -25.14
C ASP A 295 -41.59 -12.43 -23.68
N PRO A 296 -42.21 -11.43 -23.00
CA PRO A 296 -41.95 -11.10 -21.61
C PRO A 296 -41.96 -12.31 -20.66
N LYS A 297 -42.77 -13.34 -20.94
CA LYS A 297 -42.83 -14.57 -20.13
C LYS A 297 -41.55 -15.39 -20.23
N VAL A 298 -40.92 -15.41 -21.40
CA VAL A 298 -39.63 -16.08 -21.62
C VAL A 298 -38.53 -15.35 -20.87
N ILE A 299 -38.53 -14.01 -20.93
CA ILE A 299 -37.58 -13.18 -20.17
C ILE A 299 -37.72 -13.42 -18.67
N GLU A 300 -38.95 -13.42 -18.13
CA GLU A 300 -39.17 -13.66 -16.71
C GLU A 300 -38.71 -15.06 -16.27
N LYS A 301 -38.99 -16.08 -17.08
CA LYS A 301 -38.51 -17.45 -16.84
C LYS A 301 -36.98 -17.52 -16.82
N MET A 302 -36.31 -16.91 -17.80
CA MET A 302 -34.84 -16.83 -17.86
C MET A 302 -34.25 -16.10 -16.65
N LYS A 303 -34.87 -15.00 -16.21
CA LYS A 303 -34.46 -14.29 -14.99
C LYS A 303 -34.55 -15.19 -13.76
N ARG A 304 -35.66 -15.90 -13.58
CA ARG A 304 -35.84 -16.84 -12.45
C ARG A 304 -34.82 -17.97 -12.46
N GLU A 305 -34.57 -18.58 -13.62
CA GLU A 305 -33.57 -19.65 -13.78
C GLU A 305 -32.15 -19.14 -13.46
N ARG A 306 -31.77 -17.95 -13.96
CA ARG A 306 -30.47 -17.36 -13.67
C ARG A 306 -30.30 -16.96 -12.21
N ILE A 307 -31.35 -16.49 -11.55
CA ILE A 307 -31.34 -16.23 -10.09
C ILE A 307 -31.12 -17.53 -9.32
N ALA A 308 -31.80 -18.61 -9.70
CA ALA A 308 -31.65 -19.90 -9.04
C ALA A 308 -30.23 -20.47 -9.22
N GLU A 309 -29.67 -20.40 -10.42
CA GLU A 309 -28.28 -20.78 -10.71
C GLU A 309 -27.29 -19.95 -9.88
N TYR A 310 -27.48 -18.63 -9.83
CA TYR A 310 -26.67 -17.72 -9.02
C TYR A 310 -26.70 -18.09 -7.53
N GLN A 311 -27.87 -18.38 -6.95
CA GLN A 311 -27.97 -18.78 -5.54
C GLN A 311 -27.24 -20.10 -5.26
N LEU A 312 -27.33 -21.07 -6.16
CA LEU A 312 -26.60 -22.33 -6.04
C LEU A 312 -25.09 -22.12 -6.11
N GLU A 313 -24.61 -21.33 -7.09
CA GLU A 313 -23.19 -20.97 -7.22
C GLU A 313 -22.69 -20.25 -5.95
N LEU A 314 -23.49 -19.32 -5.42
CA LEU A 314 -23.20 -18.56 -4.21
C LEU A 314 -23.05 -19.47 -2.99
N GLU A 315 -23.96 -20.42 -2.78
CA GLU A 315 -23.89 -21.38 -1.68
C GLU A 315 -22.66 -22.29 -1.79
N GLN A 316 -22.36 -22.77 -3.00
CA GLN A 316 -21.19 -23.59 -3.25
C GLN A 316 -19.89 -22.83 -3.02
N ALA A 317 -19.78 -21.59 -3.51
CA ALA A 317 -18.61 -20.73 -3.31
C ALA A 317 -18.39 -20.44 -1.82
N LYS A 318 -19.46 -20.06 -1.10
CA LYS A 318 -19.40 -19.86 0.36
C LYS A 318 -18.95 -21.11 1.11
N LYS A 319 -19.43 -22.28 0.72
CA LYS A 319 -19.01 -23.56 1.33
C LYS A 319 -17.53 -23.84 1.06
N LYS A 320 -17.11 -23.80 -0.20
CA LYS A 320 -15.71 -24.01 -0.61
C LYS A 320 -14.76 -23.06 0.10
N HIS A 321 -15.13 -21.79 0.20
CA HIS A 321 -14.33 -20.78 0.91
C HIS A 321 -14.22 -21.06 2.40
N ARG A 322 -15.32 -21.40 3.07
CA ARG A 322 -15.27 -21.77 4.49
C ARG A 322 -14.38 -22.99 4.74
N ASP A 323 -14.46 -23.99 3.88
CA ASP A 323 -13.61 -25.18 4.00
C ASP A 323 -12.14 -24.81 3.72
N TRP A 324 -11.87 -23.99 2.70
CA TRP A 324 -10.52 -23.49 2.42
C TRP A 324 -9.94 -22.69 3.59
N VAL A 325 -10.69 -21.76 4.20
CA VAL A 325 -10.23 -21.01 5.38
C VAL A 325 -9.93 -21.97 6.54
N ARG A 326 -10.78 -22.98 6.77
CA ARG A 326 -10.59 -23.99 7.82
C ARG A 326 -9.28 -24.76 7.64
N ASP A 327 -8.96 -25.12 6.41
CA ASP A 327 -7.75 -25.86 6.07
C ASP A 327 -6.47 -25.04 6.34
N HIS A 328 -6.56 -23.70 6.37
CA HIS A 328 -5.42 -22.79 6.57
C HIS A 328 -5.37 -22.11 7.95
N LEU A 329 -6.27 -22.46 8.89
CA LEU A 329 -6.35 -21.80 10.21
C LEU A 329 -5.04 -21.87 11.03
N ASN A 330 -4.23 -22.90 10.81
CA ASN A 330 -3.02 -23.17 11.61
C ASN A 330 -1.71 -22.86 10.86
N ASP A 331 -1.78 -22.35 9.62
CA ASP A 331 -0.61 -22.07 8.79
C ASP A 331 0.29 -20.98 9.41
N TYR A 332 -0.34 -20.01 10.06
CA TYR A 332 0.32 -18.88 10.69
C TYR A 332 -0.57 -18.29 11.78
N LYS A 333 0.03 -17.98 12.92
CA LYS A 333 -0.62 -17.22 14.00
C LYS A 333 0.06 -15.87 14.11
N PHE A 334 -0.70 -14.83 13.84
CA PHE A 334 -0.30 -13.45 13.96
C PHE A 334 -0.05 -13.12 15.44
N PRO A 335 1.07 -12.46 15.78
CA PRO A 335 1.30 -12.01 17.13
C PRO A 335 0.19 -11.09 17.63
N LYS A 336 -0.42 -11.36 18.79
CA LYS A 336 -1.50 -10.52 19.30
C LYS A 336 -0.96 -9.34 20.11
N THR A 337 0.15 -9.57 20.83
CA THR A 337 0.73 -8.54 21.70
C THR A 337 1.64 -7.62 20.92
N LYS A 338 1.36 -6.32 21.02
CA LYS A 338 2.14 -5.23 20.42
C LYS A 338 2.99 -4.54 21.49
N VAL A 339 4.27 -4.39 21.21
CA VAL A 339 5.25 -3.73 22.07
C VAL A 339 5.78 -2.50 21.35
N LEU A 340 5.73 -1.34 22.00
CA LEU A 340 6.41 -0.13 21.56
C LEU A 340 7.62 0.12 22.47
N LEU A 341 8.80 0.18 21.89
CA LEU A 341 10.03 0.60 22.54
C LEU A 341 10.27 2.08 22.22
N VAL A 342 10.41 2.91 23.24
CA VAL A 342 10.81 4.31 23.10
C VAL A 342 12.20 4.48 23.71
N ASP A 343 13.22 4.60 22.85
CA ASP A 343 14.63 4.67 23.24
C ASP A 343 15.36 5.70 22.37
N ARG A 344 15.75 6.83 22.96
CA ARG A 344 16.37 7.98 22.27
C ARG A 344 17.61 7.60 21.45
N ASP A 345 18.38 6.63 21.95
CA ASP A 345 19.69 6.24 21.41
C ASP A 345 19.65 4.86 20.75
N MET A 346 18.52 4.14 20.88
CA MET A 346 18.35 2.79 20.35
C MET A 346 19.40 1.78 20.82
N ASP A 347 19.97 1.99 22.01
CA ASP A 347 20.96 1.10 22.65
C ASP A 347 20.46 -0.35 22.71
N VAL A 348 19.16 -0.55 22.87
CA VAL A 348 18.53 -1.87 22.89
C VAL A 348 18.78 -2.64 21.59
N LEU A 349 18.80 -1.96 20.44
CA LEU A 349 19.00 -2.57 19.13
C LEU A 349 20.47 -2.92 18.89
N GLY A 350 21.38 -2.07 19.37
CA GLY A 350 22.83 -2.29 19.25
C GLY A 350 23.35 -3.52 19.99
N LYS A 351 22.51 -4.20 20.77
CA LYS A 351 22.85 -5.44 21.49
C LYS A 351 22.18 -6.69 20.89
N LEU A 352 21.40 -6.54 19.82
CA LEU A 352 20.64 -7.64 19.25
C LEU A 352 21.47 -8.41 18.23
N SER A 353 21.53 -9.72 18.41
CA SER A 353 22.07 -10.66 17.43
C SER A 353 21.02 -11.21 16.45
N LYS A 354 19.74 -10.88 16.64
CA LYS A 354 18.62 -11.42 15.86
C LYS A 354 17.60 -10.34 15.53
N SER A 355 17.02 -10.44 14.33
CA SER A 355 15.97 -9.54 13.87
C SER A 355 14.77 -9.48 14.84
N LEU A 356 14.13 -8.31 14.89
CA LEU A 356 12.89 -8.11 15.62
C LEU A 356 11.71 -8.85 14.96
N GLU A 357 11.70 -9.02 13.63
CA GLU A 357 10.57 -9.63 12.90
C GLU A 357 10.37 -11.13 13.23
N GLY A 358 11.43 -11.83 13.63
CA GLY A 358 11.38 -13.26 13.96
C GLY A 358 10.81 -13.59 15.35
N ARG A 359 10.33 -12.58 16.09
CA ARG A 359 9.88 -12.72 17.48
C ARG A 359 8.36 -12.96 17.54
N PRO A 360 7.84 -13.60 18.61
CA PRO A 360 6.43 -13.94 18.73
C PRO A 360 5.53 -12.72 19.04
N PHE A 361 6.04 -11.49 18.93
CA PHE A 361 5.38 -10.24 19.27
C PHE A 361 5.65 -9.21 18.18
N ILE A 362 4.74 -8.26 17.98
CA ILE A 362 5.00 -7.11 17.10
C ILE A 362 5.77 -6.10 17.93
N ILE A 363 7.02 -5.86 17.57
CA ILE A 363 7.87 -4.90 18.27
C ILE A 363 8.11 -3.73 17.33
N ARG A 364 7.73 -2.54 17.77
CA ARG A 364 8.06 -1.29 17.11
C ARG A 364 8.97 -0.47 17.99
N THR A 365 9.79 0.35 17.36
CA THR A 365 10.78 1.22 18.01
C THR A 365 10.52 2.66 17.60
N GLN A 366 10.69 3.58 18.53
CA GLN A 366 10.67 5.02 18.29
C GLN A 366 11.76 5.68 19.13
N THR A 367 12.43 6.68 18.58
CA THR A 367 13.42 7.47 19.33
C THR A 367 12.79 8.50 20.24
N ALA A 368 11.56 8.90 19.93
CA ALA A 368 10.75 9.81 20.72
C ALA A 368 9.27 9.59 20.39
N LEU A 369 8.41 10.11 21.24
CA LEU A 369 6.99 10.27 20.98
C LEU A 369 6.74 11.67 20.43
N ASP A 370 5.93 11.77 19.39
CA ASP A 370 5.50 13.05 18.84
C ASP A 370 4.40 13.69 19.71
N LYS A 371 4.11 14.98 19.48
CA LYS A 371 3.10 15.72 20.23
C LYS A 371 1.68 15.13 20.07
N GLU A 372 1.35 14.61 18.90
CA GLU A 372 0.02 14.05 18.62
C GLU A 372 -0.09 12.58 19.05
N LEU A 373 1.05 11.95 19.38
CA LEU A 373 1.16 10.55 19.76
C LEU A 373 0.55 9.63 18.68
N TRP A 374 0.76 9.96 17.40
CA TRP A 374 0.16 9.23 16.28
C TRP A 374 0.50 7.73 16.35
N VAL A 375 1.71 7.39 16.80
CA VAL A 375 2.15 5.99 16.93
C VAL A 375 1.31 5.23 17.97
N ILE A 376 0.86 5.90 19.04
CA ILE A 376 0.02 5.29 20.08
C ILE A 376 -1.37 5.00 19.51
N ASP A 377 -1.96 5.95 18.79
CA ASP A 377 -3.27 5.78 18.15
C ASP A 377 -3.22 4.72 17.06
N LYS A 378 -2.22 4.83 16.18
CA LYS A 378 -2.08 3.96 15.02
C LYS A 378 -1.77 2.54 15.44
N VAL A 379 -0.80 2.32 16.33
CA VAL A 379 -0.33 0.96 16.66
C VAL A 379 -1.18 0.34 17.77
N ARG A 380 -1.61 1.15 18.74
CA ARG A 380 -2.20 0.73 20.02
C ARG A 380 -1.37 -0.36 20.71
N PRO A 381 -0.11 -0.08 21.09
CA PRO A 381 0.72 -1.05 21.79
C PRO A 381 0.04 -1.51 23.09
N ASP A 382 0.19 -2.78 23.43
CA ASP A 382 -0.22 -3.35 24.72
C ASP A 382 0.80 -3.04 25.82
N ILE A 383 2.07 -2.96 25.44
CA ILE A 383 3.20 -2.64 26.31
C ILE A 383 4.01 -1.51 25.69
N ILE A 384 4.28 -0.49 26.48
CA ILE A 384 5.12 0.65 26.10
C ILE A 384 6.34 0.62 27.03
N ALA A 385 7.50 0.29 26.50
CA ALA A 385 8.77 0.36 27.22
C ALA A 385 9.44 1.69 26.87
N PHE A 386 9.52 2.60 27.84
CA PHE A 386 10.02 3.95 27.66
C PHE A 386 11.34 4.12 28.42
N LYS A 387 12.43 4.48 27.74
CA LYS A 387 13.70 4.85 28.38
C LYS A 387 13.59 6.30 28.85
N TYR A 388 13.67 6.52 30.15
CA TYR A 388 13.79 7.84 30.73
C TYR A 388 15.20 8.38 30.44
N PHE A 389 15.28 9.61 29.96
CA PHE A 389 16.52 10.32 29.67
C PHE A 389 16.50 11.66 30.41
N TYR A 390 17.65 12.02 30.97
CA TYR A 390 17.85 13.30 31.65
C TYR A 390 18.36 14.30 30.63
N ASP A 391 17.85 15.53 30.69
CA ASP A 391 18.35 16.59 29.82
C ASP A 391 19.68 17.10 30.39
N GLU A 392 20.73 17.12 29.55
CA GLU A 392 22.10 17.50 29.96
C GLU A 392 22.17 18.91 30.56
N SER A 393 21.18 19.76 30.28
CA SER A 393 21.05 21.11 30.87
C SER A 393 20.74 21.11 32.37
N GLU A 394 20.27 20.01 32.94
CA GLU A 394 19.95 19.89 34.38
C GLU A 394 21.16 19.51 35.24
N GLU A 395 22.28 19.05 34.65
CA GLU A 395 23.42 18.54 35.42
C GLU A 395 24.29 19.63 36.06
N GLU A 396 24.13 20.91 35.68
CA GLU A 396 24.94 22.02 36.24
C GLU A 396 24.26 22.79 37.38
N GLY A 397 23.00 22.50 37.72
CA GLY A 397 22.32 23.07 38.87
C GLY A 397 21.93 21.97 39.85
N GLU A 398 22.38 22.04 41.11
CA GLU A 398 21.80 21.28 42.22
C GLU A 398 20.31 21.66 42.34
N SER A 399 19.47 21.06 41.50
CA SER A 399 18.02 21.20 41.58
C SER A 399 17.58 20.38 42.78
N GLU A 400 17.37 21.07 43.90
CA GLU A 400 16.70 20.52 45.06
C GLU A 400 15.39 19.88 44.56
N VAL A 401 15.32 18.55 44.62
CA VAL A 401 14.09 17.79 44.33
C VAL A 401 12.99 18.46 45.16
N PRO A 402 11.92 18.99 44.54
CA PRO A 402 10.91 19.73 45.28
C PRO A 402 10.41 18.86 46.44
N GLU A 403 10.71 19.29 47.66
CA GLU A 403 10.22 18.62 48.85
C GLU A 403 8.70 18.54 48.72
N LYS A 404 8.14 17.34 48.93
CA LYS A 404 6.72 17.03 48.82
C LYS A 404 5.88 18.05 49.58
N GLN A 405 5.44 19.12 48.91
CA GLN A 405 4.41 19.99 49.42
C GLN A 405 3.07 19.34 49.09
N ASP A 406 2.30 19.09 50.14
CA ASP A 406 1.00 18.44 50.07
C ASP A 406 0.03 19.29 49.23
N GLY A 407 -0.17 18.91 47.98
CA GLY A 407 -1.39 19.19 47.23
C GLY A 407 -1.20 20.04 45.98
N ASN A 408 -1.26 19.38 44.83
CA ASN A 408 -1.61 19.96 43.53
C ASN A 408 -0.63 20.93 42.87
N ASP A 409 0.65 20.92 43.24
CA ASP A 409 1.66 21.60 42.42
C ASP A 409 1.72 20.94 41.04
N PHE A 410 1.27 21.69 40.03
CA PHE A 410 1.38 21.34 38.63
C PHE A 410 2.86 21.12 38.33
N ILE A 411 3.21 19.95 37.82
CA ILE A 411 4.51 19.73 37.18
C ILE A 411 4.61 20.80 36.09
N GLU A 412 5.53 21.76 36.25
CA GLU A 412 5.77 22.78 35.23
C GLU A 412 6.21 22.05 33.97
N GLU A 413 5.42 22.18 32.89
CA GLU A 413 5.78 21.66 31.58
C GLU A 413 7.09 22.31 31.16
N SER A 414 8.13 21.52 30.89
CA SER A 414 9.36 22.08 30.33
C SER A 414 9.07 22.67 28.95
N ASP A 415 9.75 23.74 28.55
CA ASP A 415 9.58 24.32 27.20
C ASP A 415 9.98 23.33 26.09
N ASP A 416 10.83 22.33 26.40
CA ASP A 416 11.14 21.26 25.45
C ASP A 416 10.01 20.21 25.44
N PRO A 417 9.22 20.11 24.34
CA PRO A 417 8.20 19.06 24.21
C PRO A 417 8.80 17.65 24.14
N PHE A 418 10.10 17.53 23.90
CA PHE A 418 10.81 16.26 23.82
C PHE A 418 11.47 15.85 25.13
N SER A 419 11.32 16.60 26.24
CA SER A 419 11.79 16.11 27.55
C SER A 419 11.08 14.80 27.93
N ALA A 420 11.77 13.93 28.67
CA ALA A 420 11.22 12.64 29.06
C ALA A 420 9.93 12.78 29.88
N VAL A 421 9.87 13.78 30.76
CA VAL A 421 8.71 14.09 31.61
C VAL A 421 7.51 14.52 30.76
N ASN A 422 7.70 15.45 29.83
CA ASN A 422 6.61 15.93 28.97
C ASN A 422 6.07 14.82 28.06
N GLN A 423 6.95 13.99 27.49
CA GLN A 423 6.52 12.86 26.68
C GLN A 423 5.71 11.85 27.50
N LEU A 424 6.12 11.55 28.74
CA LEU A 424 5.38 10.65 29.64
C LEU A 424 4.04 11.25 30.09
N LEU A 425 4.00 12.55 30.41
CA LEU A 425 2.77 13.27 30.75
C LEU A 425 1.75 13.19 29.62
N ASN A 426 2.18 13.54 28.40
CA ASN A 426 1.35 13.48 27.21
C ASN A 426 0.88 12.05 26.93
N LEU A 427 1.78 11.06 27.05
CA LEU A 427 1.44 9.66 26.89
C LEU A 427 0.35 9.22 27.88
N ILE A 428 0.51 9.53 29.17
CA ILE A 428 -0.45 9.15 30.21
C ILE A 428 -1.80 9.84 30.01
N LYS A 429 -1.78 11.12 29.66
CA LYS A 429 -2.98 11.89 29.33
C LYS A 429 -3.73 11.22 28.18
N LYS A 430 -3.04 10.95 27.07
CA LYS A 430 -3.61 10.28 25.89
C LYS A 430 -4.19 8.90 26.20
N VAL A 431 -3.48 8.10 26.98
CA VAL A 431 -3.94 6.77 27.39
C VAL A 431 -5.21 6.85 28.26
N LYS A 432 -5.31 7.85 29.14
CA LYS A 432 -6.50 8.05 29.99
C LYS A 432 -7.71 8.56 29.22
N GLU A 433 -7.49 9.35 28.17
CA GLU A 433 -8.56 9.87 27.29
C GLU A 433 -9.22 8.76 26.45
N GLU A 434 -8.47 7.69 26.13
CA GLU A 434 -8.96 6.60 25.28
C GLU A 434 -9.70 5.52 26.08
N GLU A 435 -11.02 5.47 25.93
CA GLU A 435 -11.84 4.43 26.54
C GLU A 435 -11.38 3.02 26.11
N ARG A 436 -11.26 2.12 27.10
CA ARG A 436 -10.84 0.72 26.91
C ARG A 436 -9.40 0.57 26.39
N TYR A 437 -8.58 1.62 26.43
CA TYR A 437 -7.14 1.53 26.20
C TYR A 437 -6.38 1.65 27.51
N GLN A 438 -5.65 0.60 27.89
CA GLN A 438 -4.90 0.60 29.15
C GLN A 438 -3.62 -0.22 29.01
N PRO A 439 -2.65 0.25 28.20
CA PRO A 439 -1.36 -0.41 28.03
C PRO A 439 -0.59 -0.48 29.34
N PHE A 440 0.29 -1.46 29.46
CA PHE A 440 1.30 -1.47 30.51
C PHE A 440 2.46 -0.58 30.10
N ILE A 441 2.76 0.44 30.91
CA ILE A 441 3.88 1.34 30.67
C ILE A 441 5.04 0.90 31.58
N VAL A 442 6.20 0.64 31.00
CA VAL A 442 7.41 0.29 31.72
C VAL A 442 8.45 1.37 31.48
N ILE A 443 8.83 2.08 32.53
CA ILE A 443 9.76 3.20 32.46
C ILE A 443 11.12 2.68 32.94
N PHE A 444 12.10 2.67 32.05
CA PHE A 444 13.47 2.25 32.33
C PHE A 444 14.36 3.46 32.61
N ASN A 445 15.48 3.25 33.30
CA ASN A 445 16.50 4.28 33.54
C ASN A 445 15.97 5.53 34.28
N CYS A 446 15.01 5.34 35.20
CA CYS A 446 14.39 6.41 35.98
C CYS A 446 14.74 6.24 37.46
N ASP A 447 15.61 7.11 37.98
CA ASP A 447 16.05 7.12 39.38
C ASP A 447 15.22 8.07 40.26
N SER A 448 14.63 9.11 39.64
CA SER A 448 13.82 10.13 40.32
C SER A 448 12.51 9.60 40.88
N TYR A 449 11.99 8.49 40.33
CA TYR A 449 10.74 7.90 40.75
C TYR A 449 10.88 6.38 40.95
N ASP A 450 10.13 5.85 41.90
CA ASP A 450 9.80 4.43 41.96
C ASP A 450 8.40 4.16 41.39
N SER A 451 8.01 2.89 41.31
CA SER A 451 6.70 2.52 40.75
C SER A 451 5.52 3.06 41.57
N GLU A 452 5.65 3.26 42.87
CA GLU A 452 4.54 3.71 43.72
C GLU A 452 4.37 5.23 43.65
N SER A 453 5.46 5.97 43.85
CA SER A 453 5.53 7.42 43.67
C SER A 453 5.05 7.82 42.27
N PHE A 454 5.53 7.18 41.19
CA PHE A 454 5.09 7.51 39.83
C PHE A 454 3.58 7.29 39.65
N ARG A 455 3.04 6.16 40.14
CA ARG A 455 1.59 5.88 40.05
C ARG A 455 0.76 6.92 40.81
N ASN A 456 1.23 7.38 41.96
CA ASN A 456 0.56 8.39 42.76
C ASN A 456 0.63 9.77 42.10
N THR A 457 1.79 10.18 41.61
CA THR A 457 2.01 11.48 40.95
C THR A 457 1.21 11.59 39.66
N PHE A 458 1.31 10.60 38.76
CA PHE A 458 0.70 10.68 37.44
C PHE A 458 -0.68 10.03 37.37
N GLY A 459 -1.15 9.39 38.45
CA GLY A 459 -2.48 8.79 38.56
C GLY A 459 -2.79 7.71 37.52
N TYR A 460 -1.79 6.93 37.09
CA TYR A 460 -1.99 5.83 36.12
C TYR A 460 -1.54 4.49 36.73
N PRO A 461 -2.44 3.51 36.97
CA PRO A 461 -2.13 2.36 37.81
C PRO A 461 -1.26 1.28 37.15
N LYS A 462 -1.16 1.27 35.81
CA LYS A 462 -0.42 0.25 35.04
C LYS A 462 0.97 0.72 34.62
N VAL A 463 1.71 1.28 35.58
CA VAL A 463 3.11 1.68 35.40
C VAL A 463 4.02 0.77 36.21
N LEU A 464 5.16 0.41 35.63
CA LEU A 464 6.30 -0.19 36.30
C LEU A 464 7.54 0.65 36.03
N VAL A 465 8.20 1.13 37.08
CA VAL A 465 9.48 1.85 36.98
C VAL A 465 10.62 0.88 37.31
N VAL A 466 11.61 0.85 36.43
CA VAL A 466 12.79 -0.03 36.45
C VAL A 466 14.02 0.87 36.36
N LYS A 467 14.96 0.74 37.31
CA LYS A 467 16.16 1.60 37.34
C LYS A 467 17.18 1.19 36.30
N GLU A 468 17.20 -0.09 35.94
CA GLU A 468 18.09 -0.62 34.93
C GLU A 468 17.78 -0.08 33.52
N LYS A 469 18.77 -0.17 32.64
CA LYS A 469 18.60 0.09 31.21
C LYS A 469 17.59 -0.88 30.59
N ILE A 470 17.00 -0.48 29.45
CA ILE A 470 16.09 -1.34 28.69
C ILE A 470 16.72 -2.73 28.46
N ASN A 471 15.97 -3.76 28.85
CA ASN A 471 16.34 -5.16 28.70
C ASN A 471 15.24 -5.87 27.87
N LEU A 472 15.55 -6.18 26.61
CA LEU A 472 14.58 -6.79 25.71
C LEU A 472 14.06 -8.16 26.21
N PRO A 473 14.90 -9.11 26.66
CA PRO A 473 14.42 -10.35 27.30
C PRO A 473 13.39 -10.13 28.41
N PHE A 474 13.58 -9.14 29.27
CA PHE A 474 12.61 -8.79 30.32
C PHE A 474 11.27 -8.33 29.73
N ILE A 475 11.29 -7.44 28.73
CA ILE A 475 10.08 -6.95 28.05
C ILE A 475 9.35 -8.09 27.34
N LEU A 476 10.06 -9.01 26.68
CA LEU A 476 9.46 -10.18 26.04
C LEU A 476 8.83 -11.13 27.06
N GLY A 477 9.44 -11.27 28.24
CA GLY A 477 8.83 -11.98 29.37
C GLY A 477 7.51 -11.34 29.80
N MET A 478 7.46 -10.01 29.91
CA MET A 478 6.23 -9.28 30.20
C MET A 478 5.16 -9.43 29.11
N ALA A 479 5.55 -9.35 27.83
CA ALA A 479 4.64 -9.55 26.71
C ALA A 479 4.02 -10.95 26.73
N LYS A 480 4.83 -11.98 26.99
CA LYS A 480 4.35 -13.35 27.14
C LYS A 480 3.35 -13.50 28.30
N MET A 481 3.69 -12.96 29.48
CA MET A 481 2.80 -13.00 30.65
C MET A 481 1.48 -12.24 30.38
N HIS A 482 1.55 -11.11 29.67
CA HIS A 482 0.39 -10.34 29.28
C HIS A 482 -0.53 -11.13 28.34
N GLU A 483 0.04 -11.76 27.30
CA GLU A 483 -0.70 -12.59 26.36
C GLU A 483 -1.38 -13.78 27.06
N GLU A 484 -0.64 -14.52 27.89
CA GLU A 484 -1.19 -15.65 28.67
C GLU A 484 -2.33 -15.21 29.60
N LYS A 485 -2.20 -14.04 30.25
CA LYS A 485 -3.24 -13.49 31.12
C LYS A 485 -4.47 -13.08 30.33
N ASN A 486 -4.29 -12.46 29.16
CA ASN A 486 -5.39 -12.07 28.28
C ASN A 486 -6.11 -13.29 27.69
N GLU A 487 -5.38 -14.31 27.26
CA GLU A 487 -5.97 -15.57 26.80
C GLU A 487 -6.78 -16.25 27.92
N LYS A 488 -6.26 -16.29 29.16
CA LYS A 488 -6.99 -16.82 30.32
C LYS A 488 -8.26 -16.02 30.61
N ARG A 489 -8.17 -14.68 30.63
CA ARG A 489 -9.32 -13.80 30.86
C ARG A 489 -10.38 -13.96 29.76
N TYR A 490 -9.96 -14.03 28.51
CA TYR A 490 -10.84 -14.25 27.38
C TYR A 490 -11.57 -15.60 27.49
N LYS A 491 -10.83 -16.69 27.75
CA LYS A 491 -11.41 -18.03 27.97
C LYS A 491 -12.42 -18.05 29.12
N GLN A 492 -12.15 -17.31 30.21
CA GLN A 492 -13.08 -17.15 31.33
C GLN A 492 -14.34 -16.35 30.95
N LEU A 493 -14.20 -15.27 30.17
CA LEU A 493 -15.34 -14.48 29.69
C LEU A 493 -16.22 -15.27 28.73
N VAL A 494 -15.61 -16.00 27.80
CA VAL A 494 -16.31 -16.88 26.85
C VAL A 494 -17.02 -18.00 27.60
N SER A 495 -16.35 -18.68 28.55
CA SER A 495 -16.98 -19.76 29.32
C SER A 495 -18.14 -19.25 30.19
N ALA A 496 -17.98 -18.08 30.82
CA ALA A 496 -19.06 -17.42 31.56
C ALA A 496 -20.24 -17.06 30.63
N LYS A 497 -19.96 -16.55 29.43
CA LYS A 497 -21.00 -16.20 28.45
C LYS A 497 -21.73 -17.43 27.92
N ILE A 498 -21.02 -18.53 27.66
CA ILE A 498 -21.62 -19.82 27.29
C ILE A 498 -22.53 -20.32 28.41
N ALA A 499 -22.07 -20.28 29.67
CA ALA A 499 -22.87 -20.70 30.81
C ALA A 499 -24.14 -19.84 30.96
N GLN A 500 -24.02 -18.52 30.77
CA GLN A 500 -25.16 -17.61 30.76
C GLN A 500 -26.18 -17.97 29.67
N LEU A 501 -25.73 -18.12 28.41
CA LEU A 501 -26.61 -18.45 27.28
C LEU A 501 -27.28 -19.82 27.45
N LYS A 502 -26.55 -20.83 27.95
CA LYS A 502 -27.11 -22.15 28.27
C LYS A 502 -28.15 -22.09 29.38
N LYS A 503 -28.03 -21.17 30.34
CA LYS A 503 -29.05 -20.93 31.37
C LYS A 503 -30.28 -20.24 30.81
N GLU A 504 -30.11 -19.31 29.87
CA GLU A 504 -31.21 -18.58 29.22
C GLU A 504 -32.04 -19.47 28.28
N ASN A 505 -31.37 -20.32 27.47
CA ASN A 505 -32.05 -21.29 26.61
C ASN A 505 -31.21 -22.57 26.44
N PRO A 506 -31.42 -23.58 27.29
CA PRO A 506 -30.63 -24.81 27.30
C PRO A 506 -30.71 -25.59 25.97
N GLU A 507 -31.87 -25.60 25.31
CA GLU A 507 -32.09 -26.36 24.08
C GLU A 507 -31.32 -25.74 22.91
N LYS A 508 -31.42 -24.42 22.75
CA LYS A 508 -30.77 -23.69 21.64
C LYS A 508 -29.23 -23.71 21.75
N TYR A 509 -28.69 -23.58 22.97
CA TYR A 509 -27.26 -23.39 23.19
C TYR A 509 -26.54 -24.64 23.71
N ARG A 510 -27.19 -25.81 23.72
CA ARG A 510 -26.61 -27.08 24.22
C ARG A 510 -25.23 -27.38 23.65
N ASN A 511 -25.08 -27.18 22.35
CA ASN A 511 -23.87 -27.52 21.58
C ASN A 511 -22.90 -26.34 21.40
N LEU A 512 -23.17 -25.18 22.01
CA LEU A 512 -22.32 -24.01 21.91
C LEU A 512 -20.97 -24.27 22.59
N LYS A 513 -19.88 -24.06 21.84
CA LYS A 513 -18.50 -24.22 22.26
C LYS A 513 -17.75 -22.89 22.28
N ALA A 514 -16.53 -22.88 22.80
CA ALA A 514 -15.70 -21.67 22.84
C ALA A 514 -15.24 -21.23 21.45
N GLU A 515 -15.01 -22.19 20.55
CA GLU A 515 -14.60 -21.94 19.17
C GLU A 515 -15.69 -21.21 18.37
N ASP A 516 -16.96 -21.30 18.79
CA ASP A 516 -18.07 -20.57 18.15
C ASP A 516 -18.04 -19.06 18.45
N PHE A 517 -17.24 -18.62 19.43
CA PHE A 517 -17.03 -17.19 19.75
C PHE A 517 -15.80 -16.61 19.07
N GLU A 518 -14.88 -17.45 18.60
CA GLU A 518 -13.70 -17.00 17.86
C GLU A 518 -14.02 -17.00 16.37
N GLU A 519 -13.84 -15.84 15.72
CA GLU A 519 -13.93 -15.79 14.27
C GLU A 519 -12.82 -16.65 13.67
N GLN A 520 -13.22 -17.68 12.91
CA GLN A 520 -12.30 -18.50 12.14
C GLN A 520 -11.72 -17.65 11.01
N LYS A 521 -10.45 -17.27 11.16
CA LYS A 521 -9.71 -16.48 10.18
C LYS A 521 -8.33 -17.08 9.92
N TYR A 522 -7.94 -17.11 8.65
CA TYR A 522 -6.60 -17.43 8.19
C TYR A 522 -5.74 -16.16 8.25
N GLU A 523 -4.75 -16.14 9.13
CA GLU A 523 -3.82 -15.01 9.26
C GLU A 523 -2.68 -15.14 8.24
N ILE A 524 -2.37 -14.04 7.54
CA ILE A 524 -1.45 -14.04 6.41
C ILE A 524 -0.08 -13.51 6.83
N LYS A 525 0.98 -14.20 6.38
CA LYS A 525 2.37 -13.73 6.53
C LYS A 525 2.62 -12.48 5.68
N LYS A 526 3.36 -11.50 6.21
CA LYS A 526 3.63 -10.18 5.59
C LYS A 526 4.13 -10.23 4.13
N ASN A 527 5.00 -11.19 3.81
CA ASN A 527 5.77 -11.23 2.55
C ASN A 527 5.32 -12.30 1.55
N ILE A 528 4.13 -12.89 1.70
CA ILE A 528 3.59 -13.83 0.69
C ILE A 528 2.69 -13.08 -0.29
N LYS A 529 2.57 -13.54 -1.54
CA LYS A 529 1.73 -12.89 -2.57
C LYS A 529 0.29 -12.65 -2.10
N LEU A 530 -0.26 -13.56 -1.30
CA LEU A 530 -1.61 -13.44 -0.74
C LEU A 530 -1.81 -12.24 0.20
N SER A 531 -0.73 -11.65 0.72
CA SER A 531 -0.79 -10.45 1.57
C SER A 531 -1.00 -9.16 0.76
N PHE A 532 -1.03 -9.22 -0.56
CA PHE A 532 -1.14 -8.07 -1.44
C PHE A 532 -2.48 -8.08 -2.19
N ALA A 533 -3.13 -6.92 -2.20
CA ALA A 533 -4.26 -6.62 -3.06
C ALA A 533 -4.08 -5.23 -3.67
N GLU A 534 -4.79 -4.95 -4.75
CA GLU A 534 -4.80 -3.64 -5.39
C GLU A 534 -6.23 -3.26 -5.83
N ALA A 535 -6.55 -1.97 -5.71
CA ALA A 535 -7.75 -1.35 -6.27
C ALA A 535 -7.35 -0.35 -7.36
N ARG A 536 -8.27 -0.07 -8.28
CA ARG A 536 -8.09 0.93 -9.34
C ARG A 536 -9.06 2.09 -9.12
N TYR A 537 -8.54 3.31 -9.23
CA TYR A 537 -9.29 4.56 -9.08
C TYR A 537 -9.19 5.37 -10.35
N LYS A 538 -10.32 5.87 -10.82
CA LYS A 538 -10.35 6.74 -11.98
C LYS A 538 -9.81 8.12 -11.57
N VAL A 539 -8.78 8.56 -12.28
CA VAL A 539 -8.21 9.89 -12.17
C VAL A 539 -8.10 10.51 -13.55
N THR A 540 -8.04 11.84 -13.63
CA THR A 540 -7.74 12.53 -14.88
C THR A 540 -6.29 13.00 -14.84
N MET A 541 -5.43 12.38 -15.65
CA MET A 541 -4.05 12.83 -15.83
C MET A 541 -4.06 14.10 -16.70
N THR A 542 -3.42 15.15 -16.20
CA THR A 542 -3.47 16.52 -16.77
C THR A 542 -2.16 16.94 -17.44
N ARG A 543 -1.04 16.39 -16.97
CA ARG A 543 0.29 16.64 -17.52
C ARG A 543 1.24 15.50 -17.20
N MET A 544 2.25 15.32 -18.04
CA MET A 544 3.33 14.38 -17.80
C MET A 544 4.64 14.91 -18.38
N THR A 545 5.73 14.74 -17.64
CA THR A 545 7.12 14.92 -18.09
C THR A 545 7.86 13.58 -17.91
N GLU A 546 9.17 13.56 -18.09
CA GLU A 546 9.96 12.36 -17.79
C GLU A 546 9.99 11.99 -16.30
N SER A 547 9.94 12.99 -15.41
CA SER A 547 10.13 12.81 -13.96
C SER A 547 8.92 13.19 -13.13
N GLU A 548 7.89 13.78 -13.73
CA GLU A 548 6.70 14.26 -13.02
C GLU A 548 5.42 13.91 -13.74
N VAL A 549 4.36 13.70 -12.97
CA VAL A 549 2.99 13.63 -13.44
C VAL A 549 2.13 14.60 -12.63
N GLY A 550 1.19 15.26 -13.29
CA GLY A 550 0.14 16.03 -12.64
C GLY A 550 -1.22 15.44 -12.97
N PHE A 551 -2.06 15.20 -11.97
CA PHE A 551 -3.38 14.59 -12.14
C PHE A 551 -4.39 15.16 -11.15
N LYS A 552 -5.67 14.93 -11.42
CA LYS A 552 -6.78 15.30 -10.54
C LYS A 552 -7.70 14.11 -10.25
N VAL A 553 -8.34 14.15 -9.08
CA VAL A 553 -9.20 13.09 -8.55
C VAL A 553 -10.30 13.69 -7.67
N ASP A 554 -11.43 13.00 -7.53
CA ASP A 554 -12.58 13.44 -6.73
C ASP A 554 -12.46 13.15 -5.23
N THR A 555 -11.49 12.32 -4.86
CA THR A 555 -11.29 11.82 -3.50
C THR A 555 -9.90 12.22 -3.02
N PRO A 556 -9.75 12.75 -1.79
CA PRO A 556 -8.44 13.13 -1.29
C PRO A 556 -7.53 11.89 -1.15
N LEU A 557 -6.31 12.01 -1.67
CA LEU A 557 -5.24 11.04 -1.54
C LEU A 557 -4.25 11.46 -0.46
N GLU A 558 -3.66 10.45 0.17
CA GLU A 558 -2.58 10.61 1.13
C GLU A 558 -1.26 10.90 0.39
N LEU A 559 -0.33 11.62 1.01
CA LEU A 559 0.98 11.94 0.43
C LEU A 559 1.91 10.71 0.48
N LYS A 560 1.60 9.72 -0.35
CA LYS A 560 2.24 8.40 -0.39
C LYS A 560 2.54 8.00 -1.85
N THR A 561 3.09 6.79 -2.00
CA THR A 561 3.36 6.17 -3.29
C THR A 561 2.13 5.48 -3.87
N TYR A 562 1.88 5.69 -5.16
CA TYR A 562 0.85 5.05 -5.97
C TYR A 562 1.45 4.53 -7.28
N ARG A 563 0.65 3.91 -8.15
CA ARG A 563 1.13 3.43 -9.46
C ARG A 563 0.14 3.72 -10.57
N PHE A 564 0.66 3.84 -11.78
CA PHE A 564 -0.12 3.74 -13.02
C PHE A 564 0.33 2.48 -13.77
N ASP A 565 -0.62 1.71 -14.30
CA ASP A 565 -0.32 0.58 -15.18
C ASP A 565 -0.29 1.00 -16.67
N GLU A 566 -0.94 2.12 -16.99
CA GLU A 566 -1.14 2.64 -18.34
C GLU A 566 -0.84 4.15 -18.38
N PRO A 567 -0.37 4.71 -19.51
CA PRO A 567 0.02 4.00 -20.73
C PRO A 567 1.33 3.22 -20.57
N ILE A 568 2.12 3.57 -19.55
CA ILE A 568 3.40 2.95 -19.24
C ILE A 568 3.41 2.62 -17.74
N PRO A 569 3.71 1.37 -17.34
CA PRO A 569 3.75 0.99 -15.92
C PRO A 569 4.82 1.77 -15.15
N LEU A 570 4.40 2.59 -14.18
CA LEU A 570 5.29 3.43 -13.36
C LEU A 570 4.74 3.62 -11.94
N SER A 571 5.64 3.95 -11.01
CA SER A 571 5.28 4.35 -9.65
C SER A 571 5.36 5.87 -9.54
N ILE A 572 4.55 6.45 -8.66
CA ILE A 572 4.55 7.88 -8.39
C ILE A 572 4.59 8.15 -6.89
N PHE A 573 5.25 9.22 -6.47
CA PHE A 573 5.20 9.73 -5.10
C PHE A 573 4.53 11.11 -5.09
N ILE A 574 3.38 11.24 -4.41
CA ILE A 574 2.62 12.49 -4.38
C ILE A 574 3.38 13.54 -3.55
N LEU A 575 3.60 14.71 -4.12
CA LEU A 575 4.20 15.84 -3.44
C LEU A 575 3.16 16.63 -2.63
N PRO A 576 3.56 17.23 -1.49
CA PRO A 576 2.71 18.20 -0.81
C PRO A 576 2.32 19.33 -1.78
N PRO A 577 1.05 19.76 -1.79
CA PRO A 577 0.65 20.87 -2.63
C PRO A 577 1.42 22.14 -2.23
N ASP A 578 1.88 22.91 -3.21
CA ASP A 578 2.41 24.27 -2.98
C ASP A 578 1.39 25.08 -2.16
N GLU A 579 1.82 25.87 -1.17
CA GLU A 579 0.93 26.62 -0.28
C GLU A 579 -0.11 27.46 -1.05
N LYS A 580 0.26 27.97 -2.23
CA LYS A 580 -0.66 28.67 -3.13
C LYS A 580 -1.74 27.73 -3.66
N LYS A 581 -1.34 26.57 -4.18
CA LYS A 581 -2.24 25.50 -4.63
C LYS A 581 -3.01 24.87 -3.48
N ALA A 582 -2.53 24.87 -2.25
CA ALA A 582 -3.27 24.37 -1.09
C ALA A 582 -4.42 25.31 -0.71
N LYS A 583 -4.18 26.63 -0.77
CA LYS A 583 -5.19 27.67 -0.52
C LYS A 583 -6.22 27.76 -1.65
N GLU A 584 -5.80 27.49 -2.88
CA GLU A 584 -6.70 27.46 -4.05
C GLU A 584 -7.37 26.09 -4.22
N GLY A 585 -6.66 24.99 -3.94
CA GLY A 585 -6.98 23.61 -4.32
C GLY A 585 -8.10 22.93 -3.55
N ALA A 586 -8.61 23.53 -2.47
CA ALA A 586 -9.97 23.25 -2.03
C ALA A 586 -10.97 24.00 -2.93
N ASN A 587 -10.86 23.81 -4.25
CA ASN A 587 -11.63 24.54 -5.25
C ASN A 587 -13.03 23.92 -5.37
N LYS A 588 -14.05 24.71 -5.01
CA LYS A 588 -15.46 24.85 -5.47
C LYS A 588 -16.26 23.68 -6.11
N ALA A 589 -15.67 22.57 -6.55
CA ALA A 589 -16.31 21.46 -7.26
C ALA A 589 -15.94 20.06 -6.72
N GLY A 590 -15.14 19.95 -5.64
CA GLY A 590 -14.80 18.66 -5.03
C GLY A 590 -13.71 17.86 -5.76
N GLU A 591 -12.89 18.52 -6.59
CA GLU A 591 -11.72 17.90 -7.24
C GLU A 591 -10.42 18.32 -6.52
N PHE A 592 -9.50 17.38 -6.36
CA PHE A 592 -8.18 17.55 -5.77
C PHE A 592 -7.11 17.43 -6.86
N PHE A 593 -6.13 18.34 -6.86
CA PHE A 593 -5.03 18.37 -7.82
C PHE A 593 -3.72 17.96 -7.15
N TYR A 594 -3.00 17.03 -7.78
CA TYR A 594 -1.76 16.49 -7.27
C TYR A 594 -0.66 16.60 -8.31
N ASP A 595 0.53 16.99 -7.85
CA ASP A 595 1.78 16.79 -8.57
C ASP A 595 2.51 15.61 -7.90
N ALA A 596 3.11 14.74 -8.70
CA ALA A 596 3.81 13.57 -8.20
C ALA A 596 5.09 13.30 -9.01
N LEU A 597 6.10 12.76 -8.32
CA LEU A 597 7.38 12.36 -8.89
C LEU A 597 7.29 10.94 -9.44
N ILE A 598 7.75 10.72 -10.67
CA ILE A 598 7.81 9.40 -11.31
C ILE A 598 9.06 8.67 -10.83
N HIS A 599 8.88 7.47 -10.29
CA HIS A 599 9.98 6.62 -9.85
C HIS A 599 9.73 5.14 -10.20
N SER A 600 10.64 4.26 -9.78
CA SER A 600 10.65 2.82 -10.11
C SER A 600 10.74 2.51 -11.61
N VAL A 601 11.31 3.43 -12.40
CA VAL A 601 11.48 3.28 -13.85
C VAL A 601 12.96 3.12 -14.18
N GLY A 602 13.27 2.09 -14.97
CA GLY A 602 14.60 1.90 -15.57
C GLY A 602 14.70 2.61 -16.92
N GLU A 603 15.88 2.52 -17.54
CA GLU A 603 16.22 3.19 -18.80
C GLU A 603 15.20 2.91 -19.93
N ASP A 604 14.83 1.65 -20.15
CA ASP A 604 13.87 1.26 -21.20
C ASP A 604 12.49 1.90 -21.01
N ARG A 605 12.03 1.96 -19.75
CA ARG A 605 10.73 2.58 -19.43
C ARG A 605 10.78 4.08 -19.55
N LYS A 606 11.88 4.71 -19.14
CA LYS A 606 12.09 6.15 -19.36
C LYS A 606 12.13 6.52 -20.82
N LYS A 607 12.81 5.72 -21.66
CA LYS A 607 12.75 5.89 -23.11
C LYS A 607 11.31 5.82 -23.63
N SER A 608 10.50 4.90 -23.10
CA SER A 608 9.08 4.81 -23.43
C SER A 608 8.30 6.06 -23.00
N ILE A 609 8.59 6.60 -21.81
CA ILE A 609 7.98 7.85 -21.31
C ILE A 609 8.35 9.02 -22.22
N ARG A 610 9.63 9.15 -22.63
CA ARG A 610 10.08 10.18 -23.57
C ARG A 610 9.34 10.10 -24.90
N LEU A 611 9.15 8.89 -25.45
CA LEU A 611 8.39 8.70 -26.68
C LEU A 611 6.94 9.14 -26.50
N PHE A 612 6.28 8.69 -25.43
CA PHE A 612 4.90 9.06 -25.12
C PHE A 612 4.72 10.58 -24.96
N VAL A 613 5.59 11.24 -24.18
CA VAL A 613 5.55 12.69 -23.97
C VAL A 613 5.78 13.45 -25.28
N ASN A 614 6.73 13.00 -26.10
CA ASN A 614 7.01 13.61 -27.40
C ASN A 614 5.83 13.44 -28.37
N ASP A 615 5.18 12.29 -28.40
CA ASP A 615 4.05 12.04 -29.29
C ASP A 615 2.91 13.04 -29.04
N PHE A 616 2.57 13.32 -27.77
CA PHE A 616 1.60 14.36 -27.39
C PHE A 616 2.09 15.78 -27.70
N PHE A 617 3.37 16.07 -27.41
CA PHE A 617 3.91 17.40 -27.67
C PHE A 617 3.91 17.75 -29.17
N PHE A 618 4.20 16.76 -30.02
CA PHE A 618 4.25 16.94 -31.47
C PHE A 618 2.91 16.67 -32.16
N GLU A 619 1.83 16.27 -31.47
CA GLU A 619 0.54 15.99 -32.10
C GLU A 619 0.03 17.18 -32.93
N SER A 620 0.01 18.38 -32.35
CA SER A 620 -0.39 19.61 -33.07
C SER A 620 0.51 19.95 -34.27
N VAL A 621 1.82 19.70 -34.14
CA VAL A 621 2.80 19.92 -35.22
C VAL A 621 2.68 18.86 -36.30
N ASN A 622 2.39 17.62 -35.92
CA ASN A 622 2.20 16.49 -36.81
C ASN A 622 0.88 16.64 -37.57
N GLU A 623 -0.21 17.04 -36.93
CA GLU A 623 -1.46 17.41 -37.59
C GLU A 623 -1.25 18.54 -38.61
N GLN A 624 -0.46 19.56 -38.28
CA GLN A 624 -0.10 20.63 -39.21
C GLN A 624 0.72 20.09 -40.40
N ARG A 625 1.73 19.26 -40.14
CA ARG A 625 2.54 18.63 -41.20
C ARG A 625 1.75 17.68 -42.08
N GLU A 626 0.79 16.95 -41.53
CA GLU A 626 -0.10 16.09 -42.31
C GLU A 626 -1.05 16.90 -43.18
N LYS A 627 -1.60 18.02 -42.66
CA LYS A 627 -2.35 18.99 -43.45
C LYS A 627 -1.50 19.58 -44.58
N GLU A 628 -0.29 20.05 -44.29
CA GLU A 628 0.65 20.58 -45.29
C GLU A 628 1.03 19.54 -46.34
N LYS A 629 1.25 18.28 -45.95
CA LYS A 629 1.56 17.17 -46.86
C LYS A 629 0.37 16.81 -47.74
N ALA A 630 -0.84 16.80 -47.18
CA ALA A 630 -2.07 16.58 -47.94
C ALA A 630 -2.28 17.70 -48.97
N GLU A 631 -2.11 18.97 -48.56
CA GLU A 631 -2.18 20.13 -49.47
C GLU A 631 -1.11 20.08 -50.56
N PHE A 632 0.10 19.62 -50.23
CA PHE A 632 1.18 19.46 -51.20
C PHE A 632 0.87 18.35 -52.23
N LEU A 633 0.37 17.21 -51.77
CA LEU A 633 -0.03 16.10 -52.65
C LEU A 633 -1.18 16.51 -53.58
N GLU A 634 -2.17 17.25 -53.07
CA GLU A 634 -3.28 17.78 -53.85
C GLU A 634 -2.78 18.76 -54.93
N LYS A 635 -1.91 19.72 -54.56
CA LYS A 635 -1.29 20.65 -55.52
C LYS A 635 -0.46 19.95 -56.58
N ASN A 636 0.29 18.91 -56.21
CA ASN A 636 1.11 18.15 -57.14
C ASN A 636 0.26 17.31 -58.10
N GLN A 637 -0.83 16.71 -57.63
CA GLN A 637 -1.75 15.95 -58.47
C GLN A 637 -2.48 16.87 -59.47
N ALA A 638 -2.95 18.03 -59.02
CA ALA A 638 -3.54 19.06 -59.90
C ALA A 638 -2.55 19.57 -60.97
N PHE A 639 -1.26 19.67 -60.63
CA PHE A 639 -0.22 20.05 -61.57
C PHE A 639 0.04 18.97 -62.64
N ILE A 640 0.04 17.69 -62.26
CA ILE A 640 0.18 16.56 -63.19
C ILE A 640 -1.02 16.53 -64.14
N GLU A 641 -2.25 16.61 -63.63
CA GLU A 641 -3.47 16.62 -64.45
C GLU A 641 -3.48 17.78 -65.45
N LYS A 642 -3.09 18.98 -65.03
CA LYS A 642 -2.97 20.14 -65.92
C LYS A 642 -1.95 19.92 -67.04
N ASN A 643 -0.79 19.35 -66.72
CA ASN A 643 0.25 19.07 -67.72
C ASN A 643 -0.13 17.92 -68.67
N GLU A 644 -0.89 16.91 -68.21
CA GLU A 644 -1.42 15.85 -69.08
C GLU A 644 -2.48 16.38 -70.05
N VAL A 645 -3.35 17.29 -69.62
CA VAL A 645 -4.31 17.97 -70.50
C VAL A 645 -3.58 18.82 -71.55
N ASP A 646 -2.54 19.56 -71.15
CA ASP A 646 -1.76 20.40 -72.06
C ASP A 646 -0.88 19.60 -73.04
N SER A 647 -0.46 18.37 -72.69
CA SER A 647 0.35 17.49 -73.55
C SER A 647 -0.47 16.51 -74.41
N GLY A 648 -1.69 16.17 -74.00
CA GLY A 648 -2.65 15.37 -74.78
C GLY A 648 -3.27 16.11 -75.98
N GLY A 649 -3.15 17.45 -76.04
CA GLY A 649 -3.61 18.29 -77.15
C GLY A 649 -2.66 18.35 -78.36
N LYS A 650 -1.52 17.64 -78.34
CA LYS A 650 -0.60 17.50 -79.48
C LYS A 650 -0.54 16.04 -79.93
N LYS A 651 -1.61 15.56 -80.57
CA LYS A 651 -1.56 14.41 -81.48
C LYS A 651 -2.30 14.71 -82.76
#